data_AF-A0A6G1J1C7-F1
#
_entry.id   AF-A0A6G1J1C7-F1
#
_cell.length_a   1.000
_cell.length_b   1.000
_cell.length_c   1.000
_cell.angle_alpha   90.00
_cell.angle_beta   90.00
_cell.angle_gamma   90.00
#
_symmetry.space_group_name_H-M   'P 1'
#
loop_
_entity.id
_entity.type
_entity.pdbx_description
1 polymer ?
#
loop_
_entity_poly.entity_id
_entity_poly.type
_entity_poly.pdbx_seq_one_letter_code
_entity_poly.pdbx_strand_id
1 'polypeptide(L)'
;MCHDNFSDPELDDWDANTYQQLEAGGYTTQNPSHAAANSDYGLNDDDGDEVINLDNTGGQQQQQQQQQQQQEPSQQSQSNLETLLQRIKELERDKRRALIDNSHKEEELRKRDAELNKKIGEADNLRRRSEAAQREVAKREAALQREYKENLERLRAERDALQREKELNKVNSEFEQHEARQEGQLRRPRDMPSRPKVPAACPTSTPKKTQKNIPLGDGFDEENIVMASPSRRREKSKAATPKQASKRKRQVTNDSPIAPLQLSEPRERPKAPEPAPLVQEKLDVALLRNLWQDDSRFTLVHRLLSHRSSNGTDRILEALVQHAFPAQPQKKLSSLVYDSLSASRPSNVHELALHICRIFLKLWDRCLREKYYAPVYLILDALHFILACEPAKTAVNLVAETVPLIARSVMLVAMPVYQASKSHGEGRISALFSPAQRTLASEIQAQDCLELLFVLATSCVSSPTPEVLHRFWQTVPRDLVMVLLLQRQLFSHITMMLRILSTSALATSLGPIHEDLAKQPDEEDGLISRLTNLLIQEVGPLADPQDLSPKASTEAQTWQLRLHVLGILTRFSIPEHGSAALARNKVCIGRLVTYLNRCIASLYPHPLSSLQAQKVASINATVQLLHHLHMSTEVQIKSKLNNTLGGQHAFHVSMTRLAFSEGLVLEAGIDAEVMDMAHDILNDGMGPEEGDELMQVFPSGNSA
;
A
#
# COMPACT_ATOMS: atom_id res chain seq x y z
N MET A 1 20.06 -46.36 -17.52
CA MET A 1 19.56 -47.72 -17.23
C MET A 1 18.41 -47.58 -16.25
N CYS A 2 17.26 -48.07 -16.68
CA CYS A 2 15.95 -47.97 -16.06
C CYS A 2 15.87 -48.74 -14.72
N HIS A 3 15.08 -48.24 -13.78
CA HIS A 3 13.79 -48.86 -13.45
C HIS A 3 13.01 -48.01 -12.42
N ASP A 4 11.80 -47.63 -12.83
CA ASP A 4 10.73 -47.11 -11.98
C ASP A 4 10.22 -48.19 -11.03
N ASN A 5 9.90 -47.78 -9.80
CA ASN A 5 9.03 -48.54 -8.91
C ASN A 5 8.21 -47.56 -8.06
N PHE A 6 7.09 -47.11 -8.61
CA PHE A 6 5.99 -46.53 -7.84
C PHE A 6 5.05 -47.67 -7.47
N SER A 7 5.11 -48.10 -6.22
CA SER A 7 4.04 -48.90 -5.60
C SER A 7 3.81 -48.29 -4.24
N ASP A 8 2.66 -47.63 -4.11
CA ASP A 8 2.19 -47.00 -2.89
C ASP A 8 1.26 -48.01 -2.18
N PRO A 9 1.67 -48.60 -1.05
CA PRO A 9 0.96 -49.71 -0.42
C PRO A 9 -0.31 -49.28 0.35
N GLU A 10 -0.73 -48.02 0.27
CA GLU A 10 -1.94 -47.51 0.94
C GLU A 10 -3.23 -47.58 0.09
N LEU A 11 -3.14 -48.04 -1.16
CA LEU A 11 -4.29 -48.15 -2.08
C LEU A 11 -4.91 -49.55 -2.19
N ASP A 12 -4.29 -50.58 -1.61
CA ASP A 12 -4.71 -51.98 -1.77
C ASP A 12 -5.71 -52.49 -0.71
N ASP A 13 -6.05 -51.70 0.31
CA ASP A 13 -6.91 -52.12 1.44
C ASP A 13 -8.33 -51.54 1.41
N TRP A 14 -8.86 -51.21 0.24
CA TRP A 14 -10.23 -50.69 0.11
C TRP A 14 -11.19 -51.81 -0.29
N ASP A 15 -12.18 -52.04 0.58
CA ASP A 15 -13.18 -53.10 0.46
C ASP A 15 -14.00 -52.94 -0.84
N ALA A 16 -14.27 -54.04 -1.54
CA ALA A 16 -14.87 -54.04 -2.89
C ALA A 16 -16.30 -53.44 -2.98
N ASN A 17 -16.91 -53.09 -1.84
CA ASN A 17 -18.23 -52.48 -1.75
C ASN A 17 -18.22 -50.95 -1.61
N THR A 18 -17.06 -50.32 -1.44
CA THR A 18 -16.98 -48.86 -1.22
C THR A 18 -17.21 -48.06 -2.51
N TYR A 19 -16.87 -48.64 -3.67
CA TYR A 19 -17.13 -48.02 -4.97
C TYR A 19 -18.62 -47.97 -5.33
N GLN A 20 -19.42 -48.99 -4.98
CA GLN A 20 -20.87 -48.99 -5.24
C GLN A 20 -21.67 -48.05 -4.33
N GLN A 21 -21.15 -47.73 -3.13
CA GLN A 21 -21.81 -46.76 -2.24
C GLN A 21 -21.50 -45.31 -2.60
N LEU A 22 -20.39 -45.04 -3.30
CA LEU A 22 -20.06 -43.71 -3.82
C LEU A 22 -20.79 -43.38 -5.13
N GLU A 23 -21.13 -44.39 -5.96
CA GLU A 23 -21.97 -44.19 -7.15
C GLU A 23 -23.46 -43.97 -6.82
N ALA A 24 -23.94 -44.46 -5.67
CA ALA A 24 -25.35 -44.32 -5.27
C ALA A 24 -25.68 -42.98 -4.55
N GLY A 25 -24.67 -42.23 -4.09
CA GLY A 25 -24.85 -40.99 -3.32
C GLY A 25 -24.75 -39.68 -4.11
N GLY A 26 -24.39 -39.73 -5.40
CA GLY A 26 -23.95 -38.56 -6.17
C GLY A 26 -24.99 -37.89 -7.08
N TYR A 27 -26.23 -38.37 -7.13
CA TYR A 27 -27.25 -37.85 -8.05
C TYR A 27 -28.45 -37.23 -7.32
N THR A 28 -28.30 -36.01 -6.79
CA THR A 28 -29.43 -35.07 -6.62
C THR A 28 -28.94 -33.66 -6.29
N THR A 29 -28.69 -32.82 -7.30
CA THR A 29 -29.19 -31.42 -7.35
C THR A 29 -28.86 -30.73 -8.69
N GLN A 30 -29.92 -30.58 -9.49
CA GLN A 30 -30.25 -29.45 -10.39
C GLN A 30 -29.24 -29.00 -11.45
N ASN A 31 -29.46 -29.53 -12.66
CA ASN A 31 -29.36 -28.80 -13.93
C ASN A 31 -30.80 -28.56 -14.44
N PRO A 32 -31.13 -27.39 -15.00
CA PRO A 32 -32.02 -27.35 -16.15
C PRO A 32 -31.27 -26.77 -17.36
N SER A 33 -31.06 -27.65 -18.33
CA SER A 33 -30.72 -27.36 -19.71
C SER A 33 -31.89 -26.67 -20.42
N HIS A 34 -31.64 -25.51 -21.02
CA HIS A 34 -32.39 -25.01 -22.18
C HIS A 34 -31.43 -24.87 -23.36
N ALA A 35 -31.74 -25.55 -24.46
CA ALA A 35 -31.01 -25.48 -25.71
C ALA A 35 -31.62 -24.40 -26.63
N ALA A 36 -30.70 -23.56 -27.13
CA ALA A 36 -30.61 -22.91 -28.44
C ALA A 36 -31.80 -22.10 -29.01
N ALA A 37 -31.55 -20.81 -29.30
CA ALA A 37 -31.76 -20.22 -30.62
C ALA A 37 -31.01 -18.88 -30.77
N ASN A 38 -30.40 -18.70 -31.95
CA ASN A 38 -29.71 -17.52 -32.45
C ASN A 38 -30.64 -16.30 -32.62
N SER A 39 -30.08 -15.10 -32.45
CA SER A 39 -30.30 -13.85 -33.24
C SER A 39 -29.81 -12.69 -32.37
N ASP A 40 -28.71 -12.01 -32.69
CA ASP A 40 -28.52 -11.08 -33.80
C ASP A 40 -29.63 -10.03 -33.89
N TYR A 41 -29.37 -8.88 -33.28
CA TYR A 41 -30.03 -7.62 -33.60
C TYR A 41 -28.95 -6.54 -33.71
N GLY A 42 -28.34 -6.49 -34.89
CA GLY A 42 -27.87 -5.24 -35.47
C GLY A 42 -29.06 -4.34 -35.80
N LEU A 43 -28.98 -3.10 -35.33
CA LEU A 43 -29.80 -1.99 -35.76
C LEU A 43 -29.31 -1.53 -37.14
N ASN A 44 -30.18 -1.55 -38.15
CA ASN A 44 -30.15 -0.59 -39.24
C ASN A 44 -31.59 -0.33 -39.69
N ASP A 45 -31.93 0.95 -39.67
CA ASP A 45 -33.10 1.54 -40.29
C ASP A 45 -33.07 1.29 -41.81
N ASP A 46 -34.23 1.02 -42.45
CA ASP A 46 -34.77 1.79 -43.59
C ASP A 46 -35.98 1.07 -44.23
N ASP A 47 -37.05 1.85 -44.40
CA ASP A 47 -38.20 1.80 -45.33
C ASP A 47 -38.70 0.52 -46.02
N GLY A 48 -40.04 0.36 -46.04
CA GLY A 48 -40.72 -0.30 -47.15
C GLY A 48 -42.05 -0.99 -46.82
N ASP A 49 -43.16 -0.25 -47.00
CA ASP A 49 -44.51 -0.80 -47.11
C ASP A 49 -44.59 -1.88 -48.22
N GLU A 50 -45.06 -3.09 -47.90
CA GLU A 50 -45.73 -3.94 -48.90
C GLU A 50 -46.91 -4.70 -48.28
N VAL A 51 -48.07 -4.46 -48.89
CA VAL A 51 -49.42 -4.89 -48.50
C VAL A 51 -49.84 -6.00 -49.46
N ILE A 52 -50.09 -7.24 -48.98
CA ILE A 52 -50.86 -8.24 -49.75
C ILE A 52 -51.75 -9.08 -48.80
N ASN A 53 -53.06 -8.73 -48.84
CA ASN A 53 -54.30 -9.54 -48.76
C ASN A 53 -54.19 -11.05 -48.44
N LEU A 54 -54.87 -11.54 -47.39
CA LEU A 54 -56.31 -11.88 -47.22
C LEU A 54 -56.74 -13.24 -47.81
N ASP A 55 -57.63 -13.85 -47.03
CA ASP A 55 -58.55 -14.97 -47.31
C ASP A 55 -58.05 -16.40 -46.98
N ASN A 56 -58.80 -17.29 -46.31
CA ASN A 56 -60.20 -17.24 -45.89
C ASN A 56 -60.56 -18.41 -44.93
N THR A 57 -61.65 -18.21 -44.18
CA THR A 57 -62.67 -19.19 -43.74
C THR A 57 -62.33 -20.38 -42.83
N GLY A 58 -63.10 -20.53 -41.74
CA GLY A 58 -63.23 -21.82 -41.06
C GLY A 58 -63.97 -21.81 -39.72
N GLY A 59 -65.18 -21.27 -39.65
CA GLY A 59 -66.14 -21.60 -38.57
C GLY A 59 -67.34 -22.33 -39.17
N GLN A 60 -67.74 -23.48 -38.59
CA GLN A 60 -69.10 -24.06 -38.60
C GLN A 60 -69.09 -25.35 -37.75
N GLN A 61 -69.91 -25.40 -36.68
CA GLN A 61 -71.21 -26.12 -36.56
C GLN A 61 -71.06 -27.65 -36.38
N GLN A 62 -71.56 -28.23 -35.28
CA GLN A 62 -72.95 -28.69 -35.08
C GLN A 62 -73.42 -29.77 -36.08
N GLN A 63 -73.88 -30.88 -35.50
CA GLN A 63 -74.73 -31.96 -36.07
C GLN A 63 -74.06 -33.00 -36.98
N GLN A 64 -74.05 -34.27 -36.56
CA GLN A 64 -75.07 -35.28 -36.89
C GLN A 64 -74.59 -36.66 -36.42
N GLN A 65 -75.44 -37.40 -35.69
CA GLN A 65 -75.98 -38.68 -36.15
C GLN A 65 -76.89 -39.30 -35.08
N GLN A 66 -78.18 -39.36 -35.40
CA GLN A 66 -79.09 -40.40 -34.94
C GLN A 66 -79.14 -41.51 -36.00
N GLN A 67 -79.49 -42.72 -35.54
CA GLN A 67 -80.06 -43.88 -36.25
C GLN A 67 -79.11 -45.03 -36.64
N GLN A 68 -79.16 -46.10 -35.84
CA GLN A 68 -79.68 -47.38 -36.32
C GLN A 68 -80.66 -47.98 -35.28
N GLN A 69 -81.75 -48.54 -35.81
CA GLN A 69 -82.92 -49.08 -35.12
C GLN A 69 -82.74 -50.55 -34.70
N GLN A 70 -83.49 -50.91 -33.66
CA GLN A 70 -84.14 -52.23 -33.42
C GLN A 70 -83.26 -53.45 -33.09
N GLN A 71 -83.28 -53.87 -31.82
CA GLN A 71 -84.16 -54.97 -31.35
C GLN A 71 -84.11 -55.07 -29.81
N GLU A 72 -85.25 -54.84 -29.16
CA GLU A 72 -85.60 -55.31 -27.81
C GLU A 72 -85.64 -56.85 -27.75
N PRO A 73 -85.75 -57.53 -26.58
CA PRO A 73 -86.20 -57.04 -25.26
C PRO A 73 -85.22 -57.43 -24.10
N SER A 74 -85.28 -56.89 -22.89
CA SER A 74 -86.40 -57.04 -21.97
C SER A 74 -86.16 -56.20 -20.71
N GLN A 75 -87.17 -55.42 -20.33
CA GLN A 75 -87.59 -55.18 -18.95
C GLN A 75 -86.51 -54.91 -17.89
N GLN A 76 -86.37 -53.64 -17.51
CA GLN A 76 -86.54 -53.26 -16.11
C GLN A 76 -86.83 -51.76 -16.01
N SER A 77 -88.11 -51.47 -16.12
CA SER A 77 -88.70 -50.16 -15.89
C SER A 77 -88.37 -49.66 -14.48
N GLN A 78 -88.19 -48.34 -14.38
CA GLN A 78 -88.37 -47.50 -13.18
C GLN A 78 -87.19 -47.26 -12.22
N SER A 79 -86.01 -47.87 -12.42
CA SER A 79 -84.84 -47.65 -11.53
C SER A 79 -83.78 -46.65 -12.02
N ASN A 80 -83.97 -46.00 -13.18
CA ASN A 80 -82.94 -45.15 -13.80
C ASN A 80 -83.26 -43.65 -13.92
N LEU A 81 -84.38 -43.17 -13.36
CA LEU A 81 -84.67 -41.73 -13.33
C LEU A 81 -83.95 -41.03 -12.16
N GLU A 82 -83.89 -41.68 -11.00
CA GLU A 82 -83.21 -41.14 -9.82
C GLU A 82 -81.70 -41.05 -10.02
N THR A 83 -81.07 -42.05 -10.64
CA THR A 83 -79.63 -42.04 -10.95
C THR A 83 -79.26 -40.90 -11.92
N LEU A 84 -80.11 -40.63 -12.91
CA LEU A 84 -79.90 -39.53 -13.87
C LEU A 84 -80.10 -38.16 -13.20
N LEU A 85 -81.12 -38.01 -12.35
CA LEU A 85 -81.35 -36.79 -11.57
C LEU A 85 -80.23 -36.53 -10.56
N GLN A 86 -79.70 -37.58 -9.91
CA GLN A 86 -78.53 -37.47 -9.03
C GLN A 86 -77.30 -37.01 -9.80
N ARG A 87 -77.06 -37.53 -11.01
CA ARG A 87 -75.93 -37.13 -11.85
C ARG A 87 -76.05 -35.68 -12.34
N ILE A 88 -77.25 -35.23 -12.72
CA ILE A 88 -77.49 -33.82 -13.08
C ILE A 88 -77.20 -32.92 -11.88
N LYS A 89 -77.68 -33.29 -10.69
CA LYS A 89 -77.44 -32.52 -9.46
C LYS A 89 -75.96 -32.50 -9.05
N GLU A 90 -75.20 -33.55 -9.36
CA GLU A 90 -73.75 -33.60 -9.15
C GLU A 90 -73.02 -32.68 -10.15
N LEU A 91 -73.34 -32.78 -11.44
CA LEU A 91 -72.75 -31.92 -12.47
C LEU A 91 -73.07 -30.43 -12.25
N GLU A 92 -74.24 -30.09 -11.74
CA GLU A 92 -74.57 -28.70 -11.37
C GLU A 92 -73.75 -28.17 -10.19
N ARG A 93 -73.36 -29.06 -9.25
CA ARG A 93 -72.48 -28.68 -8.15
C ARG A 93 -71.04 -28.51 -8.63
N ASP A 94 -70.57 -29.41 -9.49
CA ASP A 94 -69.23 -29.33 -10.05
C ASP A 94 -69.07 -28.13 -10.97
N LYS A 95 -70.08 -27.82 -11.80
CA LYS A 95 -70.11 -26.59 -12.60
C LYS A 95 -70.05 -25.34 -11.71
N ARG A 96 -70.77 -25.32 -10.58
CA ARG A 96 -70.71 -24.20 -9.62
C ARG A 96 -69.33 -24.08 -8.96
N ARG A 97 -68.70 -25.19 -8.60
CA ARG A 97 -67.34 -25.20 -8.04
C ARG A 97 -66.32 -24.67 -9.06
N ALA A 98 -66.36 -25.18 -10.29
CA ALA A 98 -65.45 -24.74 -11.35
C ALA A 98 -65.60 -23.24 -11.67
N LEU A 99 -66.83 -22.71 -11.60
CA LEU A 99 -67.07 -21.28 -11.83
C LEU A 99 -66.50 -20.41 -10.70
N ILE A 100 -66.62 -20.86 -9.45
CA ILE A 100 -65.99 -20.20 -8.29
C ILE A 100 -64.45 -20.26 -8.40
N ASP A 101 -63.89 -21.42 -8.73
CA ASP A 101 -62.44 -21.60 -8.86
C ASP A 101 -61.86 -20.74 -10.00
N ASN A 102 -62.56 -20.66 -11.14
CA ASN A 102 -62.15 -19.78 -12.24
C ASN A 102 -62.20 -18.30 -11.83
N SER A 103 -63.24 -17.87 -11.11
CA SER A 103 -63.31 -16.49 -10.62
C SER A 103 -62.18 -16.14 -9.65
N HIS A 104 -61.79 -17.09 -8.78
CA HIS A 104 -60.66 -16.90 -7.87
C HIS A 104 -59.32 -16.82 -8.62
N LYS A 105 -59.13 -17.67 -9.64
CA LYS A 105 -57.93 -17.64 -10.49
C LYS A 105 -57.81 -16.33 -11.26
N GLU A 106 -58.92 -15.80 -11.79
CA GLU A 106 -58.93 -14.51 -12.48
C GLU A 106 -58.56 -13.34 -11.54
N GLU A 107 -59.03 -13.37 -10.29
CA GLU A 107 -58.63 -12.38 -9.28
C GLU A 107 -57.15 -12.49 -8.89
N GLU A 108 -56.60 -13.71 -8.76
CA GLU A 108 -55.18 -13.91 -8.49
C GLU A 108 -54.28 -13.45 -9.64
N LEU A 109 -54.68 -13.71 -10.88
CA LEU A 109 -53.96 -13.24 -12.06
C LEU A 109 -53.93 -11.71 -12.10
N ARG A 110 -55.07 -11.05 -11.87
CA ARG A 110 -55.13 -9.58 -11.79
C ARG A 110 -54.25 -8.99 -10.69
N LYS A 111 -54.17 -9.66 -9.53
CA LYS A 111 -53.27 -9.24 -8.44
C LYS A 111 -51.80 -9.36 -8.84
N ARG A 112 -51.41 -10.47 -9.47
CA ARG A 112 -50.05 -10.67 -9.98
C ARG A 112 -49.68 -9.65 -11.06
N ASP A 113 -50.59 -9.36 -12.00
CA ASP A 113 -50.35 -8.36 -13.05
C ASP A 113 -50.15 -6.95 -12.46
N ALA A 114 -50.92 -6.59 -11.43
CA ALA A 114 -50.74 -5.33 -10.71
C ALA A 114 -49.39 -5.25 -9.99
N GLU A 115 -48.93 -6.34 -9.37
CA GLU A 115 -47.62 -6.42 -8.73
C GLU A 115 -46.47 -6.33 -9.75
N LEU A 116 -46.60 -6.99 -10.91
CA LEU A 116 -45.61 -6.90 -11.98
C LEU A 116 -45.51 -5.49 -12.53
N ASN A 117 -46.65 -4.84 -12.82
CA ASN A 117 -46.67 -3.45 -13.28
C ASN A 117 -46.04 -2.48 -12.26
N LYS A 118 -46.27 -2.72 -10.96
CA LYS A 118 -45.62 -1.94 -9.89
C LYS A 118 -44.10 -2.13 -9.89
N LYS A 119 -43.62 -3.38 -9.96
CA LYS A 119 -42.18 -3.69 -10.01
C LYS A 119 -41.50 -3.11 -11.26
N ILE A 120 -42.19 -3.15 -12.41
CA ILE A 120 -41.71 -2.52 -13.65
C ILE A 120 -41.55 -1.00 -13.43
N GLY A 121 -42.55 -0.33 -12.82
CA GLY A 121 -42.46 1.09 -12.51
C GLY A 121 -41.34 1.44 -11.53
N GLU A 122 -41.06 0.59 -10.54
CA GLU A 122 -39.95 0.76 -9.60
C GLU A 122 -38.59 0.58 -10.29
N ALA A 123 -38.45 -0.42 -11.17
CA ALA A 123 -37.23 -0.64 -11.95
C ALA A 123 -36.92 0.53 -12.89
N ASP A 124 -37.95 1.07 -13.54
CA ASP A 124 -37.81 2.20 -14.46
C ASP A 124 -37.39 3.49 -13.73
N ASN A 125 -37.91 3.70 -12.51
CA ASN A 125 -37.51 4.80 -11.65
C ASN A 125 -36.04 4.67 -11.19
N LEU A 126 -35.63 3.46 -10.80
CA LEU A 126 -34.24 3.17 -10.42
C LEU A 126 -33.27 3.40 -11.57
N ARG A 127 -33.63 3.00 -12.80
CA ARG A 127 -32.83 3.24 -14.00
C ARG A 127 -32.66 4.74 -14.29
N ARG A 128 -33.74 5.52 -14.20
CA ARG A 128 -33.65 6.98 -14.39
C ARG A 128 -32.77 7.64 -13.32
N ARG A 129 -32.84 7.16 -12.08
CA ARG A 129 -32.03 7.67 -10.98
C ARG A 129 -30.54 7.30 -11.14
N SER A 130 -30.23 6.09 -11.60
CA SER A 130 -28.84 5.68 -11.86
C SER A 130 -28.24 6.44 -13.04
N GLU A 131 -28.99 6.64 -14.14
CA GLU A 131 -28.55 7.46 -15.28
C GLU A 131 -28.30 8.92 -14.88
N ALA A 132 -29.16 9.50 -14.05
CA ALA A 132 -28.95 10.85 -13.53
C ALA A 132 -27.69 10.94 -12.65
N ALA A 133 -27.45 9.94 -11.79
CA ALA A 133 -26.24 9.89 -10.97
C ALA A 133 -24.97 9.74 -11.82
N GLN A 134 -24.99 8.88 -12.85
CA GLN A 134 -23.88 8.70 -13.79
C GLN A 134 -23.54 10.00 -14.53
N ARG A 135 -24.55 10.75 -15.00
CA ARG A 135 -24.33 12.05 -15.65
C ARG A 135 -23.68 13.07 -14.70
N GLU A 136 -24.04 13.07 -13.42
CA GLU A 136 -23.43 13.96 -12.43
C GLU A 136 -21.98 13.58 -12.11
N VAL A 137 -21.67 12.28 -12.03
CA VAL A 137 -20.28 11.81 -11.87
C VAL A 137 -19.43 12.17 -13.09
N ALA A 138 -19.92 11.90 -14.31
CA ALA A 138 -19.22 12.25 -15.54
C ALA A 138 -18.93 13.76 -15.65
N LYS A 139 -19.86 14.62 -15.21
CA LYS A 139 -19.63 16.07 -15.14
C LYS A 139 -18.52 16.44 -14.14
N ARG A 140 -18.46 15.78 -12.99
CA ARG A 140 -17.41 16.03 -11.98
C ARG A 140 -16.05 15.59 -12.47
N GLU A 141 -15.96 14.43 -13.11
CA GLU A 141 -14.72 13.94 -13.72
C GLU A 141 -14.24 14.88 -14.83
N ALA A 142 -15.13 15.33 -15.72
CA ALA A 142 -14.79 16.29 -16.76
C ALA A 142 -14.38 17.67 -16.20
N ALA A 143 -14.87 18.07 -15.02
CA ALA A 143 -14.43 19.28 -14.34
C ALA A 143 -13.03 19.10 -13.73
N LEU A 144 -12.80 18.00 -13.02
CA LEU A 144 -11.50 17.65 -12.44
C LEU A 144 -10.42 17.52 -13.52
N GLN A 145 -10.70 16.85 -14.63
CA GLN A 145 -9.75 16.71 -15.73
C GLN A 145 -9.36 18.06 -16.35
N ARG A 146 -10.30 19.01 -16.44
CA ARG A 146 -10.00 20.38 -16.91
C ARG A 146 -9.10 21.11 -15.92
N GLU A 147 -9.42 21.04 -14.63
CA GLU A 147 -8.59 21.65 -13.58
C GLU A 147 -7.17 21.05 -13.56
N TYR A 148 -7.03 19.73 -13.71
CA TYR A 148 -5.72 19.08 -13.82
C TYR A 148 -4.94 19.57 -15.04
N LYS A 149 -5.58 19.69 -16.22
CA LYS A 149 -4.93 20.22 -17.43
C LYS A 149 -4.48 21.67 -17.25
N GLU A 150 -5.34 22.53 -16.71
CA GLU A 150 -5.01 23.93 -16.43
C GLU A 150 -3.85 24.05 -15.42
N ASN A 151 -3.83 23.23 -14.37
CA ASN A 151 -2.73 23.20 -13.40
C ASN A 151 -1.42 22.70 -14.03
N LEU A 152 -1.48 21.71 -14.92
CA LEU A 152 -0.31 21.19 -15.64
C LEU A 152 0.29 22.24 -16.57
N GLU A 153 -0.55 22.97 -17.30
CA GLU A 153 -0.14 24.08 -18.16
C GLU A 153 0.48 25.22 -17.34
N ARG A 154 -0.10 25.55 -16.18
CA ARG A 154 0.45 26.56 -15.26
C ARG A 154 1.83 26.17 -14.73
N LEU A 155 2.00 24.92 -14.28
CA LEU A 155 3.30 24.42 -13.80
C LEU A 155 4.35 24.38 -14.91
N ARG A 156 3.95 24.04 -16.14
CA ARG A 156 4.85 24.09 -17.31
C ARG A 156 5.31 25.53 -17.59
N ALA A 157 4.40 26.49 -17.59
CA ALA A 157 4.72 27.90 -17.80
C ALA A 157 5.65 28.45 -16.70
N GLU A 158 5.45 28.05 -15.45
CA GLU A 158 6.31 28.40 -14.32
C GLU A 158 7.72 27.80 -14.47
N ARG A 159 7.81 26.52 -14.88
CA ARG A 159 9.11 25.88 -15.17
C ARG A 159 9.86 26.58 -16.29
N ASP A 160 9.18 26.94 -17.38
CA ASP A 160 9.78 27.67 -18.50
C ASP A 160 10.20 29.10 -18.10
N ALA A 161 9.49 29.74 -17.17
CA ALA A 161 9.88 31.05 -16.62
C ALA A 161 11.15 30.94 -15.76
N LEU A 162 11.19 29.96 -14.84
CA LEU A 162 12.37 29.70 -14.00
C LEU A 162 13.60 29.29 -14.81
N GLN A 163 13.40 28.55 -15.91
CA GLN A 163 14.49 28.16 -16.80
C GLN A 163 15.08 29.38 -17.53
N ARG A 164 14.23 30.29 -18.02
CA ARG A 164 14.68 31.56 -18.61
C ARG A 164 15.39 32.46 -17.60
N GLU A 165 14.90 32.52 -16.36
CA GLU A 165 15.56 33.27 -15.28
C GLU A 165 16.94 32.67 -14.95
N LYS A 166 17.06 31.34 -14.91
CA LYS A 166 18.33 30.65 -14.71
C LYS A 166 19.33 30.92 -15.84
N GLU A 167 18.87 30.91 -17.09
CA GLU A 167 19.69 31.24 -18.25
C GLU A 167 20.15 32.71 -18.19
N LEU A 168 19.26 33.64 -17.85
CA LEU A 168 19.60 35.06 -17.68
C LEU A 168 20.62 35.27 -16.54
N ASN A 169 20.42 34.62 -15.39
CA ASN A 169 21.35 34.68 -14.26
C ASN A 169 22.72 34.08 -14.62
N LYS A 170 22.74 33.01 -15.42
CA LYS A 170 23.99 32.42 -15.91
C LYS A 170 24.74 33.41 -16.81
N VAL A 171 24.05 34.04 -17.77
CA VAL A 171 24.64 35.05 -18.65
C VAL A 171 25.15 36.25 -17.86
N ASN A 172 24.38 36.75 -16.88
CA ASN A 172 24.81 37.83 -16.01
C ASN A 172 26.05 37.45 -15.19
N SER A 173 26.10 36.24 -14.63
CA SER A 173 27.28 35.77 -13.90
C SER A 173 28.52 35.65 -14.80
N GLU A 174 28.35 35.17 -16.04
CA GLU A 174 29.45 35.12 -17.02
C GLU A 174 29.94 36.53 -17.40
N PHE A 175 29.03 37.50 -17.53
CA PHE A 175 29.36 38.90 -17.79
C PHE A 175 30.13 39.54 -16.62
N GLU A 176 29.64 39.38 -15.39
CA GLU A 176 30.31 39.86 -14.17
C GLU A 176 31.71 39.26 -14.01
N GLN A 177 31.87 37.95 -14.29
CA GLN A 177 33.17 37.29 -14.25
C GLN A 177 34.12 37.84 -15.32
N HIS A 178 33.62 38.15 -16.51
CA HIS A 178 34.40 38.75 -17.58
C HIS A 178 34.84 40.18 -17.22
N GLU A 179 33.94 40.99 -16.67
CA GLU A 179 34.23 42.35 -16.19
C GLU A 179 35.25 42.34 -15.05
N ALA A 180 35.08 41.47 -14.04
CA ALA A 180 36.03 41.29 -12.94
C ALA A 180 37.43 40.84 -13.42
N ARG A 181 37.50 40.00 -14.47
CA ARG A 181 38.77 39.62 -15.09
C ARG A 181 39.44 40.78 -15.84
N GLN A 182 38.67 41.63 -16.53
CA GLN A 182 39.22 42.83 -17.18
C GLN A 182 39.72 43.85 -16.14
N GLU A 183 38.95 44.11 -15.08
CA GLU A 183 39.38 45.02 -14.02
C GLU A 183 40.59 44.49 -13.24
N GLY A 184 40.66 43.17 -13.01
CA GLY A 184 41.83 42.52 -12.40
C GLY A 184 43.10 42.59 -13.24
N GLN A 185 43.00 42.68 -14.58
CA GLN A 185 44.16 42.85 -15.45
C GLN A 185 44.68 44.30 -15.49
N LEU A 186 43.83 45.30 -15.21
CA LEU A 186 44.22 46.71 -15.13
C LEU A 186 44.88 47.09 -13.79
N ARG A 187 44.88 46.20 -12.79
CA ARG A 187 45.52 46.42 -11.47
C ARG A 187 46.68 45.45 -11.22
N ARG A 188 47.76 45.58 -11.99
CA ARG A 188 49.08 45.03 -11.58
C ARG A 188 49.84 46.10 -10.76
N PRO A 189 50.23 45.83 -9.50
CA PRO A 189 50.98 46.77 -8.68
C PRO A 189 52.46 46.78 -9.08
N ARG A 190 53.06 47.97 -9.11
CA ARG A 190 54.47 48.21 -9.35
C ARG A 190 55.18 48.27 -8.00
N ASP A 191 56.13 47.37 -7.77
CA ASP A 191 56.97 47.31 -6.57
C ASP A 191 57.96 48.49 -6.50
N MET A 192 58.08 49.14 -5.32
CA MET A 192 59.29 49.80 -4.83
C MET A 192 59.30 49.88 -3.28
N PRO A 193 60.46 49.89 -2.59
CA PRO A 193 60.61 49.37 -1.23
C PRO A 193 60.99 50.41 -0.13
N SER A 194 60.92 49.92 1.12
CA SER A 194 61.79 50.22 2.29
C SER A 194 61.30 51.15 3.45
N ARG A 195 60.93 50.50 4.57
CA ARG A 195 61.46 50.63 5.97
C ARG A 195 61.22 51.97 6.78
N PRO A 196 61.50 52.03 8.11
CA PRO A 196 60.61 51.72 9.26
C PRO A 196 60.50 52.83 10.34
N LYS A 197 59.55 52.73 11.30
CA LYS A 197 59.77 52.84 12.78
C LYS A 197 58.48 52.98 13.61
N VAL A 198 58.45 52.25 14.72
CA VAL A 198 57.67 52.41 15.98
C VAL A 198 58.15 53.67 16.76
N PRO A 199 57.65 54.08 17.96
CA PRO A 199 56.39 53.83 18.70
C PRO A 199 55.76 55.09 19.42
N ALA A 200 54.60 54.88 20.06
CA ALA A 200 54.15 55.45 21.35
C ALA A 200 53.63 56.91 21.52
N ALA A 201 52.57 56.96 22.35
CA ALA A 201 52.12 58.01 23.29
C ALA A 201 51.00 59.01 22.88
N CYS A 202 49.89 58.89 23.64
CA CYS A 202 48.84 59.88 23.97
C CYS A 202 49.39 61.30 24.32
N PRO A 203 48.60 62.41 24.37
CA PRO A 203 47.25 62.46 24.99
C PRO A 203 46.21 63.53 24.55
N THR A 204 45.02 63.39 25.17
CA THR A 204 44.02 64.42 25.55
C THR A 204 43.04 65.03 24.55
N SER A 205 41.79 65.10 25.04
CA SER A 205 40.69 66.04 24.73
C SER A 205 39.61 65.58 23.74
N THR A 206 38.38 65.46 24.24
CA THR A 206 37.12 65.41 23.46
C THR A 206 36.61 66.85 23.24
N PRO A 207 35.74 67.14 22.24
CA PRO A 207 34.29 66.95 22.47
C PRO A 207 33.43 66.51 21.25
N LYS A 208 32.35 65.80 21.59
CA LYS A 208 30.97 65.81 21.03
C LYS A 208 30.75 65.33 19.57
N LYS A 209 30.23 64.10 19.38
CA LYS A 209 28.78 63.74 19.16
C LYS A 209 28.32 64.10 17.73
N THR A 210 27.82 63.19 16.86
CA THR A 210 27.16 61.90 17.08
C THR A 210 27.18 61.10 15.77
N GLN A 211 27.75 59.90 15.79
CA GLN A 211 27.40 58.81 14.87
C GLN A 211 26.20 58.04 15.42
N LYS A 212 25.40 57.44 14.54
CA LYS A 212 25.07 56.00 14.44
C LYS A 212 23.71 55.88 13.76
N ASN A 213 23.63 55.37 12.53
CA ASN A 213 23.65 53.94 12.17
C ASN A 213 22.65 53.10 12.97
N ILE A 214 21.88 52.34 12.18
CA ILE A 214 21.35 50.96 12.34
C ILE A 214 19.85 50.98 11.92
N PRO A 215 19.25 49.91 11.34
CA PRO A 215 19.76 48.74 10.60
C PRO A 215 19.08 48.56 9.22
N LEU A 216 19.63 47.65 8.41
CA LEU A 216 18.86 46.90 7.40
C LEU A 216 17.69 46.19 8.10
N GLY A 217 16.48 46.63 7.79
CA GLY A 217 15.22 46.00 8.18
C GLY A 217 14.48 45.51 6.94
N ASP A 218 14.18 44.22 6.97
CA ASP A 218 13.18 43.48 6.20
C ASP A 218 11.94 44.34 5.86
N GLY A 219 11.65 44.49 4.56
CA GLY A 219 10.63 45.36 4.02
C GLY A 219 9.51 44.56 3.36
N PHE A 220 8.54 44.13 4.17
CA PHE A 220 7.18 43.85 3.73
C PHE A 220 6.24 44.96 4.22
N ASP A 221 5.21 45.19 3.40
CA ASP A 221 4.03 46.08 3.52
C ASP A 221 4.20 47.54 3.04
N GLU A 222 3.33 48.14 2.23
CA GLU A 222 2.11 47.69 1.53
C GLU A 222 1.69 48.76 0.47
N GLU A 223 0.78 48.38 -0.43
CA GLU A 223 -0.18 49.24 -1.17
C GLU A 223 0.31 50.15 -2.32
N ASN A 224 0.10 49.71 -3.57
CA ASN A 224 -0.94 50.22 -4.48
C ASN A 224 -0.68 49.75 -5.92
N ILE A 225 -1.47 48.82 -6.47
CA ILE A 225 -1.96 48.85 -7.86
C ILE A 225 -3.29 48.07 -7.91
N VAL A 226 -4.36 48.84 -8.04
CA VAL A 226 -5.68 48.45 -8.53
C VAL A 226 -5.54 47.99 -9.99
N MET A 227 -6.24 46.94 -10.43
CA MET A 227 -6.96 46.89 -11.72
C MET A 227 -7.76 45.56 -11.90
N ALA A 228 -9.08 45.71 -11.83
CA ALA A 228 -10.13 45.11 -12.68
C ALA A 228 -10.36 43.57 -12.75
N SER A 229 -11.50 43.15 -12.15
CA SER A 229 -12.34 42.02 -12.60
C SER A 229 -13.24 42.41 -13.79
N PRO A 230 -13.78 41.42 -14.55
CA PRO A 230 -15.20 41.02 -14.39
C PRO A 230 -15.36 39.47 -14.47
N SER A 231 -16.39 38.77 -13.98
CA SER A 231 -17.84 39.01 -14.05
C SER A 231 -18.62 38.04 -13.13
N ARG A 232 -19.72 38.52 -12.53
CA ARG A 232 -20.75 37.74 -11.80
C ARG A 232 -22.00 37.51 -12.68
N ARG A 233 -22.68 36.36 -12.52
CA ARG A 233 -24.15 36.16 -12.65
C ARG A 233 -24.60 35.32 -11.45
N ARG A 234 -25.30 35.88 -10.45
CA ARG A 234 -26.79 35.93 -10.26
C ARG A 234 -27.39 34.52 -10.23
N GLU A 235 -27.78 33.99 -9.06
CA GLU A 235 -29.16 34.07 -8.56
C GLU A 235 -29.32 33.89 -7.03
N LYS A 236 -30.48 34.31 -6.52
CA LYS A 236 -30.86 34.58 -5.11
C LYS A 236 -31.84 33.53 -4.57
N SER A 237 -31.81 33.28 -3.26
CA SER A 237 -32.98 33.28 -2.33
C SER A 237 -32.50 33.17 -0.87
N LYS A 238 -32.39 34.30 -0.14
CA LYS A 238 -33.32 34.85 0.87
C LYS A 238 -33.67 33.94 2.05
N ALA A 239 -33.21 34.33 3.24
CA ALA A 239 -34.07 34.51 4.43
C ALA A 239 -33.55 35.72 5.24
N ALA A 240 -34.44 36.69 5.46
CA ALA A 240 -34.29 37.86 6.33
C ALA A 240 -34.84 37.50 7.73
N THR A 241 -34.39 38.06 8.86
CA THR A 241 -34.71 39.39 9.45
C THR A 241 -34.15 39.42 10.91
N PRO A 242 -34.16 40.54 11.69
CA PRO A 242 -33.93 41.96 11.39
C PRO A 242 -32.98 42.66 12.41
N LYS A 243 -32.74 43.96 12.18
CA LYS A 243 -31.76 44.88 12.81
C LYS A 243 -32.23 45.53 14.13
N GLN A 244 -31.31 45.85 15.05
CA GLN A 244 -31.15 47.14 15.78
C GLN A 244 -29.74 47.15 16.43
N ALA A 245 -28.76 47.94 15.96
CA ALA A 245 -28.49 49.36 16.23
C ALA A 245 -27.81 49.65 17.59
N SER A 246 -26.58 50.20 17.50
CA SER A 246 -25.93 51.16 18.41
C SER A 246 -24.98 50.67 19.53
N LYS A 247 -23.71 51.04 19.33
CA LYS A 247 -22.77 51.71 20.25
C LYS A 247 -22.02 50.90 21.34
N ARG A 248 -20.69 51.03 21.20
CA ARG A 248 -19.59 50.99 22.20
C ARG A 248 -19.06 49.63 22.70
N LYS A 249 -17.77 49.43 22.33
CA LYS A 249 -16.60 49.06 23.15
C LYS A 249 -16.76 47.86 24.11
N ARG A 250 -16.01 46.81 23.78
CA ARG A 250 -15.78 45.57 24.55
C ARG A 250 -15.59 45.81 26.05
N GLN A 251 -16.26 45.00 26.88
CA GLN A 251 -15.69 44.55 28.13
C GLN A 251 -16.08 43.09 28.42
N VAL A 252 -15.04 42.32 28.72
CA VAL A 252 -15.04 40.92 29.11
C VAL A 252 -15.57 40.81 30.54
N THR A 253 -16.59 39.99 30.77
CA THR A 253 -17.05 39.60 32.11
C THR A 253 -16.67 38.13 32.34
N ASN A 254 -15.62 37.92 33.14
CA ASN A 254 -15.35 36.67 33.84
C ASN A 254 -16.21 36.66 35.11
N ASP A 255 -17.15 35.73 35.20
CA ASP A 255 -17.86 35.41 36.44
C ASP A 255 -17.12 34.29 37.18
N SER A 256 -16.48 34.63 38.30
CA SER A 256 -16.41 33.76 39.48
C SER A 256 -16.09 34.60 40.74
N PRO A 257 -16.64 34.25 41.92
CA PRO A 257 -16.92 35.22 42.97
C PRO A 257 -15.93 35.08 44.13
N ILE A 258 -14.92 35.95 44.18
CA ILE A 258 -14.14 36.21 45.40
C ILE A 258 -13.89 37.72 45.48
N ALA A 259 -14.30 38.33 46.60
CA ALA A 259 -14.19 39.77 46.86
C ALA A 259 -12.71 40.20 47.04
N PRO A 260 -12.20 41.19 46.29
CA PRO A 260 -10.87 41.72 46.53
C PRO A 260 -10.87 42.71 47.69
N LEU A 261 -9.93 42.51 48.63
CA LEU A 261 -9.65 43.37 49.78
C LEU A 261 -9.33 44.82 49.35
N GLN A 262 -9.94 45.79 50.05
CA GLN A 262 -9.60 47.21 49.95
C GLN A 262 -8.32 47.49 50.75
N LEU A 263 -7.23 47.86 50.06
CA LEU A 263 -6.09 48.53 50.67
C LEU A 263 -6.24 50.04 50.46
N SER A 264 -6.20 50.75 51.59
CA SER A 264 -6.38 52.19 51.74
C SER A 264 -5.26 53.03 51.15
N GLU A 265 -5.59 54.31 51.00
CA GLU A 265 -4.93 55.42 50.30
C GLU A 265 -3.42 55.62 50.57
N PRO A 266 -2.67 56.25 49.63
CA PRO A 266 -1.25 56.50 49.79
C PRO A 266 -0.99 57.60 50.82
N ARG A 267 -0.33 57.21 51.91
CA ARG A 267 0.28 58.12 52.89
C ARG A 267 1.49 58.83 52.25
N GLU A 268 1.47 60.16 52.22
CA GLU A 268 2.62 60.99 51.85
C GLU A 268 3.85 60.57 52.66
N ARG A 269 4.94 60.24 51.97
CA ARG A 269 6.26 60.02 52.58
C ARG A 269 7.24 61.13 52.16
N PRO A 270 8.16 61.52 53.06
CA PRO A 270 9.03 62.68 52.87
C PRO A 270 10.08 62.43 51.79
N LYS A 271 10.47 63.52 51.14
CA LYS A 271 11.53 63.61 50.12
C LYS A 271 12.82 62.95 50.61
N ALA A 272 13.20 61.84 49.97
CA ALA A 272 14.50 61.18 50.18
C ALA A 272 15.60 61.91 49.37
N PRO A 273 16.87 61.88 49.83
CA PRO A 273 17.98 62.55 49.16
C PRO A 273 18.31 61.91 47.82
N GLU A 274 18.84 62.74 46.94
CA GLU A 274 19.33 62.43 45.59
C GLU A 274 20.15 61.11 45.56
N PRO A 275 19.82 60.15 44.67
CA PRO A 275 20.57 58.91 44.60
C PRO A 275 21.96 59.17 44.03
N ALA A 276 22.99 58.73 44.76
CA ALA A 276 24.33 58.55 44.24
C ALA A 276 24.29 57.72 42.94
N PRO A 277 25.19 57.96 41.97
CA PRO A 277 25.14 57.31 40.67
C PRO A 277 25.19 55.79 40.87
N LEU A 278 24.09 55.13 40.46
CA LEU A 278 24.03 53.69 40.33
C LEU A 278 25.21 53.25 39.46
N VAL A 279 26.13 52.50 40.06
CA VAL A 279 27.05 51.65 39.31
C VAL A 279 26.15 50.80 38.42
N GLN A 280 26.24 51.05 37.12
CA GLN A 280 25.58 50.27 36.10
C GLN A 280 26.14 48.86 36.24
N GLU A 281 25.47 48.00 37.01
CA GLU A 281 25.72 46.57 36.96
C GLU A 281 25.49 46.19 35.50
N LYS A 282 26.59 45.94 34.80
CA LYS A 282 26.58 45.43 33.44
C LYS A 282 25.86 44.11 33.52
N LEU A 283 24.57 44.11 33.16
CA LEU A 283 23.81 42.91 32.94
C LEU A 283 24.61 42.08 31.93
N ASP A 284 25.21 40.98 32.40
CA ASP A 284 26.12 40.20 31.59
C ASP A 284 25.33 39.58 30.45
N VAL A 285 25.59 40.07 29.23
CA VAL A 285 24.93 39.60 28.01
C VAL A 285 25.18 38.10 27.81
N ALA A 286 26.26 37.55 28.39
CA ALA A 286 26.51 36.11 28.42
C ALA A 286 25.52 35.35 29.31
N LEU A 287 25.13 35.90 30.47
CA LEU A 287 24.12 35.31 31.35
C LEU A 287 22.72 35.36 30.71
N LEU A 288 22.36 36.47 30.07
CA LEU A 288 21.09 36.56 29.32
C LEU A 288 21.06 35.59 28.13
N ARG A 289 22.19 35.43 27.42
CA ARG A 289 22.31 34.46 26.33
C ARG A 289 22.19 33.02 26.82
N ASN A 290 22.70 32.70 28.01
CA ASN A 290 22.53 31.38 28.63
C ASN A 290 21.09 31.14 29.14
N LEU A 291 20.39 32.20 29.56
CA LEU A 291 18.99 32.13 29.96
C LEU A 291 18.02 32.03 28.76
N TRP A 292 18.44 32.51 27.58
CA TRP A 292 17.67 32.46 26.33
C TRP A 292 18.11 31.32 25.41
N GLN A 293 19.11 30.52 25.80
CA GLN A 293 19.40 29.26 25.14
C GLN A 293 18.26 28.31 25.46
N ASP A 294 17.35 28.13 24.51
CA ASP A 294 16.42 27.01 24.49
C ASP A 294 17.26 25.72 24.49
N ASP A 295 17.42 25.17 25.69
CA ASP A 295 18.17 23.96 25.86
C ASP A 295 17.28 22.78 25.48
N SER A 296 17.29 22.55 24.17
CA SER A 296 16.63 21.45 23.48
C SER A 296 16.95 20.07 24.07
N ARG A 297 18.00 19.94 24.89
CA ARG A 297 18.28 18.74 25.69
C ARG A 297 17.18 18.49 26.72
N PHE A 298 16.77 19.52 27.45
CA PHE A 298 15.66 19.41 28.42
C PHE A 298 14.34 19.13 27.71
N THR A 299 14.14 19.69 26.51
CA THR A 299 12.96 19.38 25.69
C THR A 299 12.92 17.90 25.33
N LEU A 300 14.02 17.30 24.86
CA LEU A 300 14.08 15.88 24.53
C LEU A 300 13.79 14.99 25.76
N VAL A 301 14.44 15.25 26.90
CA VAL A 301 14.20 14.49 28.14
C VAL A 301 12.76 14.64 28.63
N HIS A 302 12.23 15.86 28.63
CA HIS A 302 10.85 16.10 29.04
C HIS A 302 9.86 15.37 28.12
N ARG A 303 10.09 15.41 26.80
CA ARG A 303 9.25 14.68 25.86
C ARG A 303 9.33 13.16 26.08
N LEU A 304 10.52 12.60 26.31
CA LEU A 304 10.70 11.19 26.63
C LEU A 304 9.99 10.80 27.94
N LEU A 305 10.11 11.62 28.99
CA LEU A 305 9.38 11.41 30.26
C LEU A 305 7.86 11.45 30.07
N SER A 306 7.37 12.28 29.14
CA SER A 306 5.95 12.39 28.83
C SER A 306 5.44 11.34 27.84
N HIS A 307 6.34 10.60 27.18
CA HIS A 307 5.96 9.67 26.12
C HIS A 307 5.28 8.43 26.70
N ARG A 308 4.11 8.11 26.13
CA ARG A 308 3.30 6.94 26.50
C ARG A 308 3.80 5.70 25.78
N SER A 309 3.81 4.59 26.51
CA SER A 309 4.08 3.28 25.90
C SER A 309 2.95 2.87 24.95
N SER A 310 3.26 1.94 24.06
CA SER A 310 2.31 1.31 23.12
C SER A 310 1.12 0.62 23.82
N ASN A 311 1.26 0.26 25.11
CA ASN A 311 0.17 -0.27 25.95
C ASN A 311 -0.82 0.82 26.44
N GLY A 312 -0.60 2.09 26.10
CA GLY A 312 -1.60 3.17 26.11
C GLY A 312 -1.80 3.92 27.42
N THR A 313 -1.62 3.29 28.58
CA THR A 313 -1.92 3.93 29.87
C THR A 313 -0.70 4.61 30.50
N ASP A 314 0.44 3.92 30.50
CA ASP A 314 1.60 4.29 31.31
C ASP A 314 2.69 4.95 30.46
N ARG A 315 3.41 5.91 31.04
CA ARG A 315 4.63 6.47 30.44
C ARG A 315 5.74 5.44 30.46
N ILE A 316 6.64 5.48 29.48
CA ILE A 316 7.69 4.45 29.33
C ILE A 316 8.51 4.28 30.62
N LEU A 317 9.01 5.39 31.18
CA LEU A 317 9.86 5.34 32.38
C LEU A 317 9.07 4.92 33.64
N GLU A 318 7.76 5.16 33.69
CA GLU A 318 6.87 4.71 34.76
C GLU A 318 6.60 3.21 34.64
N ALA A 319 6.31 2.71 33.43
CA ALA A 319 6.14 1.29 33.15
C ALA A 319 7.41 0.48 33.47
N LEU A 320 8.60 1.02 33.20
CA LEU A 320 9.89 0.38 33.55
C LEU A 320 10.09 0.16 35.06
N VAL A 321 9.34 0.83 35.94
CA VAL A 321 9.39 0.59 37.40
C VAL A 321 8.87 -0.81 37.75
N GLN A 322 7.95 -1.36 36.94
CA GLN A 322 7.36 -2.67 37.18
C GLN A 322 8.35 -3.81 36.86
N HIS A 323 9.38 -3.53 36.06
CA HIS A 323 10.35 -4.53 35.62
C HIS A 323 11.64 -4.49 36.44
N ALA A 324 12.22 -5.66 36.68
CA ALA A 324 13.54 -5.84 37.26
C ALA A 324 14.19 -7.09 36.65
N PHE A 325 15.51 -7.07 36.50
CA PHE A 325 16.24 -8.22 35.97
C PHE A 325 16.20 -9.40 36.95
N PRO A 326 16.01 -10.65 36.48
CA PRO A 326 16.05 -11.83 37.34
C PRO A 326 17.33 -11.94 38.18
N ALA A 327 18.48 -11.52 37.63
CA ALA A 327 19.74 -11.51 38.36
C ALA A 327 19.80 -10.45 39.49
N GLN A 328 18.98 -9.38 39.41
CA GLN A 328 18.98 -8.27 40.36
C GLN A 328 17.53 -7.78 40.62
N PRO A 329 16.68 -8.58 41.29
CA PRO A 329 15.25 -8.30 41.42
C PRO A 329 14.95 -7.04 42.24
N GLN A 330 15.89 -6.61 43.09
CA GLN A 330 15.76 -5.42 43.92
C GLN A 330 15.97 -4.10 43.14
N LYS A 331 16.66 -4.15 41.99
CA LYS A 331 16.98 -2.95 41.21
C LYS A 331 16.05 -2.85 40.00
N LYS A 332 15.17 -1.84 40.03
CA LYS A 332 14.21 -1.58 38.94
C LYS A 332 14.91 -1.12 37.66
N LEU A 333 14.32 -1.39 36.50
CA LEU A 333 14.89 -0.94 35.23
C LEU A 333 14.88 0.59 35.11
N SER A 334 13.84 1.25 35.63
CA SER A 334 13.77 2.71 35.67
C SER A 334 14.92 3.34 36.46
N SER A 335 15.32 2.76 37.61
CA SER A 335 16.46 3.29 38.38
C SER A 335 17.78 3.12 37.65
N LEU A 336 17.98 2.03 36.90
CA LEU A 336 19.16 1.88 36.02
C LEU A 336 19.24 2.98 34.96
N VAL A 337 18.10 3.37 34.38
CA VAL A 337 18.03 4.46 33.40
C VAL A 337 18.35 5.80 34.07
N TYR A 338 17.73 6.11 35.22
CA TYR A 338 17.99 7.37 35.95
C TYR A 338 19.43 7.48 36.46
N ASP A 339 20.01 6.39 36.98
CA ASP A 339 21.42 6.34 37.39
C ASP A 339 22.35 6.64 36.19
N SER A 340 22.05 6.05 35.03
CA SER A 340 22.88 6.21 33.81
C SER A 340 22.71 7.59 33.16
N LEU A 341 21.53 8.19 33.28
CA LEU A 341 21.25 9.55 32.83
C LEU A 341 21.95 10.58 33.72
N SER A 342 21.85 10.43 35.04
CA SER A 342 22.45 11.38 36.00
C SER A 342 23.98 11.36 36.02
N ALA A 343 24.59 10.22 35.66
CA ALA A 343 26.04 10.10 35.54
C ALA A 343 26.63 10.84 34.33
N SER A 344 25.82 11.22 33.34
CA SER A 344 26.28 11.82 32.08
C SER A 344 26.00 13.31 32.00
N ARG A 345 26.90 14.07 31.36
CA ARG A 345 26.76 15.50 31.11
C ARG A 345 26.96 15.78 29.61
N PRO A 346 25.96 15.48 28.77
CA PRO A 346 26.10 15.63 27.32
C PRO A 346 26.17 17.11 26.93
N SER A 347 27.04 17.42 25.97
CA SER A 347 27.30 18.80 25.54
C SER A 347 26.20 19.35 24.63
N ASN A 348 25.51 18.46 23.88
CA ASN A 348 24.43 18.82 22.97
C ASN A 348 23.32 17.75 22.94
N VAL A 349 22.22 18.04 22.24
CA VAL A 349 21.04 17.14 22.15
C VAL A 349 21.37 15.84 21.45
N HIS A 350 22.14 15.89 20.37
CA HIS A 350 22.51 14.70 19.60
C HIS A 350 23.33 13.71 20.44
N GLU A 351 24.28 14.20 21.23
CA GLU A 351 25.08 13.41 22.16
C GLU A 351 24.22 12.83 23.29
N LEU A 352 23.28 13.63 23.81
CA LEU A 352 22.29 13.15 24.78
C LEU A 352 21.43 12.02 24.17
N ALA A 353 20.89 12.21 22.96
CA ALA A 353 20.08 11.21 22.29
C ALA A 353 20.84 9.90 22.07
N LEU A 354 22.09 9.97 21.57
CA LEU A 354 22.96 8.81 21.43
C LEU A 354 23.22 8.11 22.76
N HIS A 355 23.46 8.88 23.83
CA HIS A 355 23.66 8.33 25.17
C HIS A 355 22.40 7.61 25.67
N ILE A 356 21.23 8.22 25.52
CA ILE A 356 19.94 7.61 25.91
C ILE A 356 19.71 6.32 25.11
N CYS A 357 19.86 6.36 23.78
CA CYS A 357 19.73 5.16 22.94
C CYS A 357 20.68 4.05 23.41
N ARG A 358 21.95 4.36 23.66
CA ARG A 358 22.93 3.37 24.16
C ARG A 358 22.56 2.78 25.53
N ILE A 359 21.94 3.55 26.42
CA ILE A 359 21.40 3.01 27.68
C ILE A 359 20.33 1.96 27.38
N PHE A 360 19.38 2.29 26.51
CA PHE A 360 18.31 1.38 26.11
C PHE A 360 18.83 0.14 25.36
N LEU A 361 19.82 0.30 24.47
CA LEU A 361 20.47 -0.84 23.78
C LEU A 361 21.20 -1.76 24.76
N LYS A 362 21.89 -1.21 25.78
CA LYS A 362 22.52 -2.02 26.83
C LYS A 362 21.49 -2.79 27.67
N LEU A 363 20.35 -2.16 27.97
CA LEU A 363 19.24 -2.84 28.64
C LEU A 363 18.68 -3.97 27.76
N TRP A 364 18.48 -3.72 26.47
CA TRP A 364 18.01 -4.73 25.52
C TRP A 364 18.94 -5.93 25.42
N ASP A 365 20.23 -5.68 25.24
CA ASP A 365 21.24 -6.71 25.16
C ASP A 365 21.31 -7.56 26.45
N ARG A 366 21.11 -6.93 27.61
CA ARG A 366 20.96 -7.64 28.88
C ARG A 366 19.68 -8.45 28.97
N CYS A 367 18.55 -7.93 28.47
CA CYS A 367 17.29 -8.68 28.36
C CYS A 367 17.47 -9.97 27.53
N LEU A 368 18.19 -9.88 26.40
CA LEU A 368 18.50 -11.03 25.55
C LEU A 368 19.41 -12.06 26.25
N ARG A 369 20.42 -11.62 27.01
CA ARG A 369 21.30 -12.52 27.76
C ARG A 369 20.58 -13.26 28.88
N GLU A 370 19.75 -12.54 29.65
CA GLU A 370 19.02 -13.09 30.79
C GLU A 370 17.71 -13.78 30.37
N LYS A 371 17.39 -13.83 29.06
CA LYS A 371 16.15 -14.39 28.50
C LYS A 371 14.88 -13.80 29.12
N TYR A 372 14.92 -12.51 29.44
CA TYR A 372 13.81 -11.76 30.03
C TYR A 372 13.29 -10.74 29.01
N TYR A 373 12.25 -11.09 28.25
CA TYR A 373 11.82 -10.31 27.08
C TYR A 373 10.64 -9.38 27.34
N ALA A 374 9.89 -9.58 28.43
CA ALA A 374 8.79 -8.73 28.85
C ALA A 374 9.02 -7.20 28.74
N PRO A 375 10.19 -6.61 29.07
CA PRO A 375 10.40 -5.17 28.97
C PRO A 375 10.85 -4.68 27.58
N VAL A 376 11.07 -5.58 26.60
CA VAL A 376 11.67 -5.22 25.29
C VAL A 376 10.80 -4.23 24.52
N TYR A 377 9.47 -4.33 24.59
CA TYR A 377 8.57 -3.38 23.92
C TYR A 377 8.78 -1.93 24.40
N LEU A 378 8.99 -1.71 25.71
CA LEU A 378 9.25 -0.37 26.28
C LEU A 378 10.56 0.22 25.77
N ILE A 379 11.56 -0.65 25.57
CA ILE A 379 12.85 -0.26 25.02
C ILE A 379 12.68 0.14 23.55
N LEU A 380 11.94 -0.64 22.78
CA LEU A 380 11.66 -0.34 21.37
C LEU A 380 10.86 0.96 21.24
N ASP A 381 9.82 1.18 22.05
CA ASP A 381 9.05 2.43 22.08
C ASP A 381 9.97 3.64 22.29
N ALA A 382 10.88 3.55 23.27
CA ALA A 382 11.83 4.62 23.56
C ALA A 382 12.78 4.88 22.38
N LEU A 383 13.31 3.83 21.75
CA LEU A 383 14.20 3.95 20.60
C LEU A 383 13.49 4.58 19.39
N HIS A 384 12.29 4.10 19.04
CA HIS A 384 11.49 4.69 17.95
C HIS A 384 11.20 6.16 18.22
N PHE A 385 10.79 6.50 19.45
CA PHE A 385 10.49 7.86 19.84
C PHE A 385 11.70 8.80 19.71
N ILE A 386 12.85 8.38 20.23
CA ILE A 386 14.07 9.20 20.19
C ILE A 386 14.53 9.39 18.74
N LEU A 387 14.53 8.32 17.94
CA LEU A 387 14.93 8.39 16.53
C LEU A 387 13.95 9.23 15.69
N ALA A 388 12.67 9.30 16.06
CA ALA A 388 11.70 10.19 15.42
C ALA A 388 11.89 11.66 15.78
N CYS A 389 12.49 11.96 16.95
CA CYS A 389 12.75 13.34 17.39
C CYS A 389 14.09 13.90 16.89
N GLU A 390 14.98 13.05 16.41
CA GLU A 390 16.38 13.37 16.13
C GLU A 390 16.73 13.20 14.64
N PRO A 391 17.80 13.85 14.14
CA PRO A 391 18.19 13.70 12.73
C PRO A 391 18.65 12.27 12.41
N ALA A 392 18.54 11.88 11.14
CA ALA A 392 18.95 10.56 10.63
C ALA A 392 20.39 10.15 10.99
N LYS A 393 21.28 11.14 11.20
CA LYS A 393 22.66 10.91 11.68
C LYS A 393 22.70 10.15 13.02
N THR A 394 21.72 10.35 13.90
CA THR A 394 21.62 9.62 15.18
C THR A 394 21.39 8.14 14.94
N ALA A 395 20.44 7.78 14.07
CA ALA A 395 20.18 6.40 13.67
C ALA A 395 21.41 5.74 13.03
N VAL A 396 22.08 6.44 12.10
CA VAL A 396 23.31 5.96 11.42
C VAL A 396 24.41 5.58 12.42
N ASN A 397 24.63 6.40 13.45
CA ASN A 397 25.65 6.15 14.47
C ASN A 397 25.36 4.93 15.36
N LEU A 398 24.12 4.43 15.37
CA LEU A 398 23.68 3.32 16.21
C LEU A 398 23.60 1.98 15.45
N VAL A 399 23.79 1.98 14.12
CA VAL A 399 23.65 0.80 13.25
C VAL A 399 24.45 -0.40 13.76
N ALA A 400 25.74 -0.22 14.02
CA ALA A 400 26.64 -1.31 14.42
C ALA A 400 26.23 -1.99 15.73
N GLU A 401 25.62 -1.25 16.66
CA GLU A 401 25.16 -1.76 17.95
C GLU A 401 23.73 -2.34 17.85
N THR A 402 22.88 -1.75 17.02
CA THR A 402 21.43 -2.01 17.02
C THR A 402 21.02 -3.14 16.08
N VAL A 403 21.63 -3.24 14.89
CA VAL A 403 21.29 -4.28 13.90
C VAL A 403 21.52 -5.70 14.43
N PRO A 404 22.63 -6.02 15.12
CA PRO A 404 22.82 -7.35 15.71
C PRO A 404 21.80 -7.69 16.80
N LEU A 405 21.34 -6.69 17.57
CA LEU A 405 20.31 -6.88 18.60
C LEU A 405 18.95 -7.18 17.98
N ILE A 406 18.56 -6.40 16.96
CA ILE A 406 17.36 -6.66 16.16
C ILE A 406 17.42 -8.08 15.59
N ALA A 407 18.53 -8.44 14.94
CA ALA A 407 18.67 -9.75 14.31
C ALA A 407 18.51 -10.88 15.34
N ARG A 408 19.18 -10.79 16.50
CA ARG A 408 19.06 -11.80 17.57
C ARG A 408 17.62 -11.90 18.09
N SER A 409 16.94 -10.78 18.34
CA SER A 409 15.54 -10.75 18.77
C SER A 409 14.61 -11.40 17.76
N VAL A 410 14.65 -10.95 16.50
CA VAL A 410 13.75 -11.43 15.44
C VAL A 410 14.00 -12.92 15.15
N MET A 411 15.26 -13.36 15.17
CA MET A 411 15.60 -14.76 14.92
C MET A 411 15.08 -15.72 16.01
N LEU A 412 14.87 -15.27 17.25
CA LEU A 412 14.24 -16.11 18.29
C LEU A 412 12.78 -16.46 17.95
N VAL A 413 12.10 -15.62 17.17
CA VAL A 413 10.71 -15.83 16.74
C VAL A 413 10.66 -16.49 15.36
N ALA A 414 11.48 -16.03 14.41
CA ALA A 414 11.42 -16.47 13.01
C ALA A 414 12.12 -17.82 12.76
N MET A 415 13.17 -18.17 13.52
CA MET A 415 13.92 -19.40 13.32
C MET A 415 13.11 -20.67 13.64
N PRO A 416 12.31 -20.74 14.72
CA PRO A 416 11.42 -21.88 14.96
C PRO A 416 10.44 -22.14 13.81
N VAL A 417 9.90 -21.08 13.19
CA VAL A 417 9.02 -21.19 12.01
C VAL A 417 9.77 -21.80 10.84
N TYR A 418 10.99 -21.33 10.58
CA TYR A 418 11.83 -21.89 9.53
C TYR A 418 12.18 -23.37 9.78
N GLN A 419 12.55 -23.74 11.00
CA GLN A 419 12.85 -25.12 11.35
C GLN A 419 11.62 -26.02 11.17
N ALA A 420 10.45 -25.60 11.66
CA ALA A 420 9.20 -26.33 11.50
C ALA A 420 8.79 -26.46 10.02
N SER A 421 9.09 -25.48 9.18
CA SER A 421 8.79 -25.55 7.74
C SER A 421 9.66 -26.53 6.95
N LYS A 422 10.88 -26.81 7.42
CA LYS A 422 11.86 -27.66 6.72
C LYS A 422 11.81 -29.12 7.17
N SER A 423 11.43 -29.38 8.41
CA SER A 423 11.35 -30.74 8.93
C SER A 423 9.92 -31.28 8.81
N HIS A 424 9.76 -32.45 8.19
CA HIS A 424 8.51 -33.22 8.23
C HIS A 424 8.22 -33.86 9.61
N GLY A 425 8.99 -33.52 10.65
CA GLY A 425 8.85 -34.11 11.98
C GLY A 425 7.88 -33.31 12.85
N GLU A 426 6.81 -33.98 13.32
CA GLU A 426 5.78 -33.42 14.20
C GLU A 426 6.35 -32.68 15.42
N GLY A 427 7.46 -33.17 16.00
CA GLY A 427 8.07 -32.59 17.19
C GLY A 427 8.52 -31.12 17.05
N ARG A 428 8.92 -30.66 15.86
CA ARG A 428 9.30 -29.25 15.64
C ARG A 428 8.09 -28.34 15.50
N ILE A 429 6.99 -28.85 14.93
CA ILE A 429 5.71 -28.16 14.86
C ILE A 429 5.12 -28.03 16.27
N SER A 430 5.13 -29.10 17.07
CA SER A 430 4.69 -29.05 18.47
C SER A 430 5.53 -28.07 19.31
N ALA A 431 6.84 -27.99 19.08
CA ALA A 431 7.70 -27.03 19.76
C ALA A 431 7.38 -25.57 19.39
N LEU A 432 7.10 -25.29 18.11
CA LEU A 432 6.71 -23.96 17.62
C LEU A 432 5.44 -23.46 18.32
N PHE A 433 4.45 -24.34 18.50
CA PHE A 433 3.16 -23.99 19.11
C PHE A 433 3.10 -24.19 20.63
N SER A 434 4.24 -24.48 21.26
CA SER A 434 4.33 -24.62 22.71
C SER A 434 3.96 -23.32 23.45
N PRO A 435 3.38 -23.39 24.67
CA PRO A 435 3.02 -22.20 25.44
C PRO A 435 4.21 -21.26 25.66
N ALA A 436 5.39 -21.81 25.95
CA ALA A 436 6.61 -21.02 26.14
C ALA A 436 7.01 -20.24 24.88
N GLN A 437 6.90 -20.85 23.69
CA GLN A 437 7.21 -20.17 22.44
C GLN A 437 6.17 -19.10 22.10
N ARG A 438 4.88 -19.33 22.41
CA ARG A 438 3.83 -18.32 22.23
C ARG A 438 4.04 -17.11 23.13
N THR A 439 4.35 -17.33 24.41
CA THR A 439 4.69 -16.25 25.35
C THR A 439 5.90 -15.47 24.85
N LEU A 440 6.97 -16.16 24.45
CA LEU A 440 8.16 -15.52 23.89
C LEU A 440 7.85 -14.69 22.63
N ALA A 441 7.06 -15.22 21.70
CA ALA A 441 6.66 -14.50 20.50
C ALA A 441 5.74 -13.29 20.79
N SER A 442 4.97 -13.34 21.88
CA SER A 442 4.15 -12.21 22.32
C SER A 442 4.97 -11.11 23.00
N GLU A 443 6.03 -11.48 23.73
CA GLU A 443 6.92 -10.53 24.40
C GLU A 443 7.92 -9.89 23.42
N ILE A 444 8.44 -10.67 22.47
CA ILE A 444 9.32 -10.19 21.41
C ILE A 444 8.44 -9.81 20.21
N GLN A 445 7.93 -8.57 20.22
CA GLN A 445 7.23 -7.98 19.09
C GLN A 445 8.18 -7.82 17.88
N ALA A 446 8.33 -8.89 17.10
CA ALA A 446 9.28 -8.96 15.99
C ALA A 446 8.99 -7.92 14.90
N GLN A 447 7.72 -7.55 14.73
CA GLN A 447 7.30 -6.48 13.81
C GLN A 447 7.96 -5.14 14.18
N ASP A 448 7.91 -4.73 15.44
CA ASP A 448 8.49 -3.45 15.89
C ASP A 448 10.02 -3.46 15.78
N CYS A 449 10.65 -4.61 15.97
CA CYS A 449 12.08 -4.77 15.71
C CYS A 449 12.42 -4.56 14.23
N LEU A 450 11.58 -5.05 13.31
CA LEU A 450 11.76 -4.85 11.87
C LEU A 450 11.43 -3.42 11.43
N GLU A 451 10.48 -2.76 12.08
CA GLU A 451 10.20 -1.33 11.87
C GLU A 451 11.40 -0.47 12.27
N LEU A 452 12.03 -0.77 13.40
CA LEU A 452 13.29 -0.14 13.80
C LEU A 452 14.39 -0.37 12.76
N LEU A 453 14.50 -1.60 12.23
CA LEU A 453 15.46 -1.91 11.17
C LEU A 453 15.19 -1.10 9.90
N PHE A 454 13.93 -0.91 9.54
CA PHE A 454 13.52 -0.08 8.40
C PHE A 454 13.85 1.40 8.63
N VAL A 455 13.65 1.93 9.84
CA VAL A 455 14.07 3.29 10.22
C VAL A 455 15.59 3.45 10.08
N LEU A 456 16.38 2.47 10.54
CA LEU A 456 17.84 2.49 10.37
C LEU A 456 18.22 2.46 8.88
N ALA A 457 17.62 1.58 8.09
CA ALA A 457 17.90 1.45 6.65
C ALA A 457 17.60 2.75 5.89
N THR A 458 16.42 3.32 6.09
CA THR A 458 15.99 4.58 5.43
C THR A 458 16.80 5.79 5.90
N SER A 459 17.24 5.80 7.16
CA SER A 459 18.19 6.81 7.68
C SER A 459 19.56 6.71 6.99
N CYS A 460 20.02 5.50 6.70
CA CYS A 460 21.26 5.27 5.94
C CYS A 460 21.13 5.70 4.48
N VAL A 461 19.99 5.45 3.84
CA VAL A 461 19.69 5.92 2.47
C VAL A 461 19.67 7.45 2.39
N SER A 462 19.16 8.11 3.43
CA SER A 462 19.09 9.58 3.49
C SER A 462 20.45 10.24 3.78
N SER A 463 21.49 9.45 4.07
CA SER A 463 22.84 9.95 4.30
C SER A 463 23.50 10.35 2.97
N PRO A 464 24.21 11.47 2.89
CA PRO A 464 24.92 11.88 1.66
C PRO A 464 26.11 10.95 1.33
N THR A 465 26.58 10.16 2.30
CA THR A 465 27.71 9.25 2.15
C THR A 465 27.25 7.83 1.80
N PRO A 466 27.53 7.32 0.59
CA PRO A 466 27.08 5.99 0.15
C PRO A 466 27.71 4.85 0.98
N GLU A 467 28.85 5.09 1.63
CA GLU A 467 29.54 4.11 2.48
C GLU A 467 28.73 3.73 3.72
N VAL A 468 27.82 4.60 4.17
CA VAL A 468 26.96 4.35 5.33
C VAL A 468 25.96 3.24 5.03
N LEU A 469 25.32 3.29 3.85
CA LEU A 469 24.39 2.26 3.42
C LEU A 469 25.11 0.94 3.15
N HIS A 470 26.31 0.99 2.59
CA HIS A 470 27.17 -0.18 2.43
C HIS A 470 27.49 -0.83 3.79
N ARG A 471 27.91 -0.05 4.79
CA ARG A 471 28.18 -0.56 6.14
C ARG A 471 26.95 -1.13 6.83
N PHE A 472 25.78 -0.54 6.61
CA PHE A 472 24.52 -1.09 7.09
C PHE A 472 24.30 -2.51 6.55
N TRP A 473 24.40 -2.71 5.23
CA TRP A 473 24.20 -4.02 4.61
C TRP A 473 25.30 -5.04 4.92
N GLN A 474 26.52 -4.59 5.26
CA GLN A 474 27.55 -5.46 5.85
C GLN A 474 27.20 -5.94 7.27
N THR A 475 26.41 -5.15 8.02
CA THR A 475 26.03 -5.49 9.40
C THR A 475 24.79 -6.39 9.44
N VAL A 476 23.92 -6.30 8.43
CA VAL A 476 22.68 -7.11 8.36
C VAL A 476 23.04 -8.58 8.09
N PRO A 477 22.68 -9.51 8.99
CA PRO A 477 22.98 -10.93 8.77
C PRO A 477 22.17 -11.51 7.61
N ARG A 478 22.82 -12.28 6.73
CA ARG A 478 22.16 -12.99 5.64
C ARG A 478 21.03 -13.91 6.11
N ASP A 479 21.28 -14.67 7.18
CA ASP A 479 20.32 -15.65 7.70
C ASP A 479 18.99 -14.99 8.11
N LEU A 480 19.06 -13.77 8.64
CA LEU A 480 17.87 -12.98 8.97
C LEU A 480 16.99 -12.78 7.74
N VAL A 481 17.58 -12.31 6.64
CA VAL A 481 16.87 -12.05 5.38
C VAL A 481 16.29 -13.34 4.81
N MET A 482 17.11 -14.40 4.74
CA MET A 482 16.70 -15.66 4.13
C MET A 482 15.60 -16.39 4.91
N VAL A 483 15.62 -16.29 6.25
CA VAL A 483 14.58 -16.86 7.12
C VAL A 483 13.29 -16.07 7.06
N LEU A 484 13.36 -14.73 7.01
CA LEU A 484 12.18 -13.86 6.95
C LEU A 484 11.46 -13.91 5.59
N LEU A 485 12.18 -14.16 4.50
CA LEU A 485 11.59 -14.30 3.16
C LEU A 485 11.03 -15.71 2.86
N LEU A 486 10.92 -16.57 3.86
CA LEU A 486 10.28 -17.87 3.69
C LEU A 486 8.75 -17.71 3.61
N GLN A 487 8.11 -18.42 2.68
CA GLN A 487 6.65 -18.39 2.44
C GLN A 487 5.76 -18.68 3.66
N ARG A 488 6.36 -19.29 4.69
CA ARG A 488 5.70 -19.75 5.92
C ARG A 488 5.78 -18.76 7.07
N GLN A 489 6.53 -17.67 6.91
CA GLN A 489 6.59 -16.59 7.90
C GLN A 489 5.29 -15.78 7.90
N LEU A 490 5.10 -14.98 8.94
CA LEU A 490 3.99 -14.03 8.98
C LEU A 490 4.07 -13.04 7.82
N PHE A 491 2.91 -12.77 7.21
CA PHE A 491 2.79 -11.88 6.07
C PHE A 491 3.36 -10.48 6.32
N SER A 492 3.12 -9.91 7.50
CA SER A 492 3.66 -8.61 7.92
C SER A 492 5.19 -8.60 7.96
N HIS A 493 5.80 -9.68 8.46
CA HIS A 493 7.25 -9.83 8.54
C HIS A 493 7.88 -9.94 7.15
N ILE A 494 7.30 -10.75 6.25
CA ILE A 494 7.77 -10.86 4.86
C ILE A 494 7.70 -9.49 4.19
N THR A 495 6.55 -8.82 4.28
CA THR A 495 6.33 -7.50 3.66
C THR A 495 7.28 -6.45 4.20
N MET A 496 7.54 -6.44 5.51
CA MET A 496 8.51 -5.51 6.10
C MET A 496 9.94 -5.80 5.64
N MET A 497 10.34 -7.07 5.57
CA MET A 497 11.66 -7.44 5.04
C MET A 497 11.82 -7.05 3.57
N LEU A 498 10.78 -7.21 2.76
CA LEU A 498 10.74 -6.73 1.37
C LEU A 498 10.95 -5.21 1.31
N ARG A 499 10.26 -4.44 2.17
CA ARG A 499 10.47 -2.98 2.26
C ARG A 499 11.91 -2.61 2.64
N ILE A 500 12.52 -3.32 3.58
CA ILE A 500 13.92 -3.11 3.98
C ILE A 500 14.86 -3.43 2.80
N LEU A 501 14.68 -4.58 2.15
CA LEU A 501 15.48 -4.99 0.97
C LEU A 501 15.38 -4.02 -0.20
N SER A 502 14.30 -3.26 -0.30
CA SER A 502 14.17 -2.24 -1.33
C SER A 502 15.24 -1.13 -1.26
N THR A 503 16.00 -1.06 -0.15
CA THR A 503 17.15 -0.17 0.05
C THR A 503 18.51 -0.84 -0.22
N SER A 504 18.52 -2.08 -0.72
CA SER A 504 19.74 -2.90 -0.92
C SER A 504 20.25 -2.99 -2.36
N ALA A 505 19.65 -2.26 -3.29
CA ALA A 505 20.11 -2.18 -4.68
C ALA A 505 21.34 -1.25 -4.76
N LEU A 506 22.53 -1.77 -4.47
CA LEU A 506 23.77 -1.02 -4.56
C LEU A 506 24.43 -1.20 -5.93
N ALA A 507 25.40 -0.35 -6.26
CA ALA A 507 26.10 -0.40 -7.54
C ALA A 507 26.88 -1.70 -7.77
N THR A 508 27.29 -2.38 -6.69
CA THR A 508 28.19 -3.55 -6.74
C THR A 508 27.67 -4.77 -5.99
N SER A 509 26.51 -4.68 -5.35
CA SER A 509 25.97 -5.78 -4.54
C SER A 509 24.45 -5.68 -4.39
N LEU A 510 23.80 -6.82 -4.21
CA LEU A 510 22.38 -6.91 -3.86
C LEU A 510 22.20 -7.54 -2.48
N GLY A 511 21.39 -6.90 -1.62
CA GLY A 511 21.09 -7.43 -0.29
C GLY A 511 22.25 -7.31 0.70
N PRO A 512 22.32 -8.22 1.70
CA PRO A 512 23.44 -8.31 2.64
C PRO A 512 24.79 -8.49 1.93
N ILE A 513 25.83 -7.87 2.49
CA ILE A 513 27.19 -7.90 1.92
C ILE A 513 28.05 -8.85 2.73
N HIS A 514 28.62 -9.85 2.07
CA HIS A 514 29.50 -10.83 2.68
C HIS A 514 30.92 -10.26 2.88
N GLU A 515 31.63 -10.68 3.93
CA GLU A 515 33.03 -10.27 4.17
C GLU A 515 33.98 -10.78 3.07
N ASP A 516 33.72 -12.00 2.58
CA ASP A 516 34.40 -12.61 1.44
C ASP A 516 33.63 -12.34 0.15
N LEU A 517 34.13 -11.38 -0.64
CA LEU A 517 33.52 -10.93 -1.89
C LEU A 517 33.42 -12.04 -2.95
N ALA A 518 34.23 -13.09 -2.87
CA ALA A 518 34.15 -14.20 -3.82
C ALA A 518 32.85 -15.01 -3.69
N LYS A 519 32.23 -14.99 -2.50
CA LYS A 519 30.96 -15.68 -2.22
C LYS A 519 29.73 -14.82 -2.49
N GLN A 520 29.91 -13.50 -2.69
CA GLN A 520 28.81 -12.58 -2.93
C GLN A 520 27.88 -13.02 -4.08
N PRO A 521 28.37 -13.48 -5.24
CA PRO A 521 27.50 -13.91 -6.34
C PRO A 521 26.58 -15.08 -5.98
N ASP A 522 27.08 -16.06 -5.21
CA ASP A 522 26.30 -17.21 -4.76
C ASP A 522 25.22 -16.81 -3.75
N GLU A 523 25.53 -15.83 -2.89
CA GLU A 523 24.56 -15.29 -1.93
C GLU A 523 23.44 -14.50 -2.61
N GLU A 524 23.80 -13.68 -3.59
CA GLU A 524 22.85 -12.95 -4.44
C GLU A 524 21.95 -13.93 -5.20
N ASP A 525 22.53 -14.99 -5.78
CA ASP A 525 21.76 -16.04 -6.45
C ASP A 525 20.77 -16.72 -5.49
N GLY A 526 21.18 -16.95 -4.24
CA GLY A 526 20.30 -17.45 -3.18
C GLY A 526 19.15 -16.50 -2.85
N LEU A 527 19.43 -15.20 -2.74
CA LEU A 527 18.44 -14.15 -2.48
C LEU A 527 17.43 -14.03 -3.63
N ILE A 528 17.90 -13.95 -4.88
CA ILE A 528 17.06 -13.86 -6.08
C ILE A 528 16.18 -15.12 -6.19
N SER A 529 16.75 -16.30 -5.93
CA SER A 529 15.99 -17.55 -5.90
C SER A 529 14.92 -17.56 -4.81
N ARG A 530 15.20 -16.96 -3.64
CA ARG A 530 14.24 -16.84 -2.54
C ARG A 530 13.11 -15.86 -2.85
N LEU A 531 13.42 -14.70 -3.43
CA LEU A 531 12.43 -13.70 -3.84
C LEU A 531 11.50 -14.26 -4.93
N THR A 532 12.07 -14.86 -5.98
CA THR A 532 11.29 -15.43 -7.10
C THR A 532 10.44 -16.63 -6.70
N ASN A 533 10.80 -17.35 -5.62
CA ASN A 533 9.94 -18.39 -5.04
C ASN A 533 8.60 -17.82 -4.54
N LEU A 534 8.58 -16.60 -3.99
CA LEU A 534 7.36 -15.97 -3.46
C LEU A 534 6.34 -15.62 -4.56
N LEU A 535 6.78 -15.51 -5.82
CA LEU A 535 5.90 -15.34 -6.97
C LEU A 535 5.13 -16.62 -7.32
N ILE A 536 5.71 -17.77 -7.01
CA ILE A 536 5.22 -19.08 -7.45
C ILE A 536 4.49 -19.82 -6.33
N GLN A 537 5.02 -19.77 -5.11
CA GLN A 537 4.51 -20.57 -4.01
C GLN A 537 3.31 -19.90 -3.33
N GLU A 538 2.51 -20.70 -2.64
CA GLU A 538 1.46 -20.21 -1.76
C GLU A 538 2.08 -19.71 -0.45
N VAL A 539 1.75 -18.47 -0.11
CA VAL A 539 2.27 -17.79 1.07
C VAL A 539 1.21 -17.86 2.16
N GLY A 540 1.62 -18.29 3.34
CA GLY A 540 0.74 -18.39 4.50
C GLY A 540 1.45 -19.04 5.69
N PRO A 541 1.09 -18.65 6.93
CA PRO A 541 1.70 -19.20 8.13
C PRO A 541 1.46 -20.71 8.25
N LEU A 542 2.27 -21.40 9.06
CA LEU A 542 1.97 -22.79 9.41
C LEU A 542 0.63 -22.84 10.15
N ALA A 543 -0.20 -23.82 9.80
CA ALA A 543 -1.43 -24.11 10.52
C ALA A 543 -1.09 -24.54 11.95
N ASP A 544 -1.73 -23.90 12.93
CA ASP A 544 -1.67 -24.29 14.32
C ASP A 544 -2.54 -25.55 14.52
N PRO A 545 -2.00 -26.67 15.03
CA PRO A 545 -2.77 -27.89 15.26
C PRO A 545 -3.98 -27.69 16.18
N GLN A 546 -3.98 -26.63 16.99
CA GLN A 546 -5.08 -26.31 17.91
C GLN A 546 -6.10 -25.33 17.32
N ASP A 547 -5.81 -24.74 16.15
CA ASP A 547 -6.71 -23.81 15.48
C ASP A 547 -7.62 -24.57 14.51
N LEU A 548 -8.90 -24.67 14.85
CA LEU A 548 -9.93 -25.36 14.06
C LEU A 548 -10.27 -24.63 12.76
N SER A 549 -9.83 -23.38 12.59
CA SER A 549 -10.05 -22.58 11.37
C SER A 549 -8.82 -21.70 11.10
N PRO A 550 -7.76 -22.28 10.51
CA PRO A 550 -6.54 -21.52 10.23
C PRO A 550 -6.89 -20.33 9.34
N LYS A 551 -6.55 -19.11 9.80
CA LYS A 551 -6.70 -17.89 9.02
C LYS A 551 -5.76 -17.93 7.82
N ALA A 552 -6.25 -18.42 6.69
CA ALA A 552 -5.54 -18.38 5.42
C ALA A 552 -5.27 -16.93 5.00
N SER A 553 -4.15 -16.70 4.32
CA SER A 553 -3.87 -15.39 3.72
C SER A 553 -4.90 -15.09 2.63
N THR A 554 -5.47 -13.89 2.64
CA THR A 554 -6.46 -13.50 1.63
C THR A 554 -5.79 -13.42 0.25
N GLU A 555 -6.52 -13.77 -0.82
CA GLU A 555 -6.01 -13.66 -2.20
C GLU A 555 -5.43 -12.25 -2.48
N ALA A 556 -6.11 -11.20 -2.01
CA ALA A 556 -5.65 -9.81 -2.13
C ALA A 556 -4.28 -9.56 -1.50
N GLN A 557 -4.00 -10.17 -0.34
CA GLN A 557 -2.70 -10.05 0.34
C GLN A 557 -1.61 -10.72 -0.49
N THR A 558 -1.91 -11.90 -1.05
CA THR A 558 -0.97 -12.63 -1.91
C THR A 558 -0.63 -11.83 -3.17
N TRP A 559 -1.61 -11.23 -3.84
CA TRP A 559 -1.37 -10.35 -5.00
C TRP A 559 -0.54 -9.12 -4.63
N GLN A 560 -0.89 -8.46 -3.53
CA GLN A 560 -0.15 -7.31 -3.04
C GLN A 560 1.31 -7.68 -2.75
N LEU A 561 1.57 -8.80 -2.08
CA LEU A 561 2.93 -9.27 -1.80
C LEU A 561 3.73 -9.51 -3.07
N ARG A 562 3.14 -10.18 -4.07
CA ARG A 562 3.81 -10.48 -5.33
C ARG A 562 4.16 -9.21 -6.09
N LEU A 563 3.28 -8.20 -6.08
CA LEU A 563 3.60 -6.86 -6.60
C LEU A 563 4.78 -6.21 -5.86
N HIS A 564 4.88 -6.35 -4.53
CA HIS A 564 6.05 -5.86 -3.79
C HIS A 564 7.34 -6.60 -4.21
N VAL A 565 7.27 -7.91 -4.44
CA VAL A 565 8.41 -8.70 -4.93
C VAL A 565 8.83 -8.21 -6.31
N LEU A 566 7.89 -8.03 -7.26
CA LEU A 566 8.20 -7.46 -8.58
C LEU A 566 8.84 -6.08 -8.44
N GLY A 567 8.27 -5.19 -7.61
CA GLY A 567 8.82 -3.85 -7.40
C GLY A 567 10.26 -3.87 -6.86
N ILE A 568 10.64 -4.86 -6.06
CA ILE A 568 12.03 -5.05 -5.60
C ILE A 568 12.91 -5.55 -6.73
N LEU A 569 12.47 -6.54 -7.50
CA LEU A 569 13.22 -7.05 -8.65
C LEU A 569 13.45 -5.94 -9.69
N THR A 570 12.46 -5.08 -9.93
CA THR A 570 12.60 -3.88 -10.77
C THR A 570 13.61 -2.90 -10.19
N ARG A 571 13.63 -2.66 -8.87
CA ARG A 571 14.67 -1.81 -8.26
C ARG A 571 16.06 -2.44 -8.36
N PHE A 572 16.15 -3.76 -8.21
CA PHE A 572 17.39 -4.50 -8.37
C PHE A 572 17.91 -4.47 -9.80
N SER A 573 17.04 -4.33 -10.80
CA SER A 573 17.46 -4.22 -12.19
C SER A 573 17.91 -2.82 -12.62
N ILE A 574 17.81 -1.80 -11.76
CA ILE A 574 18.24 -0.42 -12.09
C ILE A 574 19.77 -0.34 -12.19
N PRO A 575 20.57 -0.82 -11.21
CA PRO A 575 22.02 -0.87 -11.36
C PRO A 575 22.43 -1.97 -12.34
N GLU A 576 23.49 -1.73 -13.12
CA GLU A 576 24.05 -2.70 -14.09
C GLU A 576 24.45 -4.03 -13.44
N HIS A 577 25.08 -3.98 -12.27
CA HIS A 577 25.40 -5.20 -11.50
C HIS A 577 24.16 -6.03 -11.20
N GLY A 578 23.06 -5.36 -10.84
CA GLY A 578 21.84 -6.04 -10.43
C GLY A 578 21.05 -6.61 -11.60
N SER A 579 20.97 -5.91 -12.73
CA SER A 579 20.40 -6.48 -13.97
C SER A 579 21.20 -7.69 -14.43
N ALA A 580 22.55 -7.62 -14.42
CA ALA A 580 23.42 -8.74 -14.73
C ALA A 580 23.25 -9.92 -13.76
N ALA A 581 23.08 -9.67 -12.47
CA ALA A 581 22.84 -10.72 -11.47
C ALA A 581 21.49 -11.43 -11.69
N LEU A 582 20.42 -10.68 -11.97
CA LEU A 582 19.10 -11.24 -12.30
C LEU A 582 19.13 -12.08 -13.57
N ALA A 583 19.82 -11.60 -14.60
CA ALA A 583 20.05 -12.29 -15.88
C ALA A 583 20.91 -13.55 -15.74
N ARG A 584 21.94 -13.52 -14.89
CA ARG A 584 22.82 -14.66 -14.59
C ARG A 584 22.05 -15.79 -13.89
N ASN A 585 21.17 -15.44 -12.97
CA ASN A 585 20.45 -16.40 -12.15
C ASN A 585 19.67 -17.43 -13.00
N LYS A 586 19.86 -18.72 -12.69
CA LYS A 586 19.35 -19.84 -13.52
C LYS A 586 17.83 -19.93 -13.56
N VAL A 587 17.13 -19.47 -12.52
CA VAL A 587 15.69 -19.66 -12.35
C VAL A 587 14.89 -18.36 -12.42
N CYS A 588 15.53 -17.20 -12.32
CA CYS A 588 14.83 -15.91 -12.24
C CYS A 588 13.87 -15.67 -13.41
N ILE A 589 14.40 -15.67 -14.64
CA ILE A 589 13.62 -15.40 -15.86
C ILE A 589 12.52 -16.45 -16.07
N GLY A 590 12.85 -17.74 -15.95
CA GLY A 590 11.86 -18.81 -16.13
C GLY A 590 10.71 -18.74 -15.11
N ARG A 591 10.99 -18.30 -13.88
CA ARG A 591 9.97 -18.10 -12.84
C ARG A 591 9.12 -16.85 -13.09
N LEU A 592 9.70 -15.76 -13.60
CA LEU A 592 8.95 -14.58 -14.02
C LEU A 592 7.97 -14.93 -15.15
N VAL A 593 8.42 -15.68 -16.15
CA VAL A 593 7.55 -16.14 -17.25
C VAL A 593 6.45 -17.09 -16.75
N THR A 594 6.80 -18.02 -15.87
CA THR A 594 5.80 -18.93 -15.27
C THR A 594 4.77 -18.14 -14.46
N TYR A 595 5.21 -17.12 -13.72
CA TYR A 595 4.34 -16.24 -12.96
C TYR A 595 3.46 -15.37 -13.87
N LEU A 596 3.99 -14.82 -14.95
CA LEU A 596 3.25 -14.07 -15.97
C LEU A 596 2.10 -14.91 -16.54
N ASN A 597 2.39 -16.14 -16.96
CA ASN A 597 1.39 -17.07 -17.46
C ASN A 597 0.27 -17.32 -16.42
N ARG A 598 0.61 -17.46 -15.14
CA ARG A 598 -0.39 -17.59 -14.06
C ARG A 598 -1.21 -16.32 -13.87
N CYS A 599 -0.61 -15.15 -14.01
CA CYS A 599 -1.33 -13.87 -13.92
C CYS A 599 -2.38 -13.76 -15.02
N ILE A 600 -1.99 -13.99 -16.26
CA ILE A 600 -2.89 -13.98 -17.42
C ILE A 600 -4.00 -15.02 -17.23
N ALA A 601 -3.64 -16.27 -16.91
CA ALA A 601 -4.60 -17.33 -16.66
C ALA A 601 -5.59 -16.98 -15.54
N SER A 602 -5.21 -16.18 -14.55
CA SER A 602 -6.09 -15.77 -13.45
C SER A 602 -7.15 -14.71 -13.81
N LEU A 603 -7.07 -14.10 -15.01
CA LEU A 603 -8.06 -13.12 -15.49
C LEU A 603 -9.36 -13.78 -15.98
N TYR A 604 -9.31 -15.03 -16.44
CA TYR A 604 -10.44 -15.69 -17.11
C TYR A 604 -11.42 -16.45 -16.20
N PRO A 605 -11.00 -17.12 -15.09
CA PRO A 605 -11.92 -17.91 -14.27
C PRO A 605 -13.01 -17.09 -13.58
N HIS A 606 -12.71 -15.84 -13.24
CA HIS A 606 -13.63 -14.93 -12.55
C HIS A 606 -13.56 -13.54 -13.22
N PRO A 607 -14.31 -13.33 -14.31
CA PRO A 607 -14.40 -12.05 -15.00
C PRO A 607 -14.72 -10.91 -14.03
N LEU A 608 -14.02 -9.78 -14.17
CA LEU A 608 -14.27 -8.55 -13.40
C LEU A 608 -14.13 -8.74 -11.87
N SER A 609 -13.17 -9.56 -11.44
CA SER A 609 -12.80 -9.70 -10.03
C SER A 609 -12.43 -8.35 -9.40
N SER A 610 -12.72 -8.15 -8.12
CA SER A 610 -12.25 -6.97 -7.37
C SER A 610 -10.72 -6.82 -7.35
N LEU A 611 -9.99 -7.90 -7.67
CA LEU A 611 -8.52 -7.93 -7.73
C LEU A 611 -7.98 -7.74 -9.16
N GLN A 612 -8.83 -7.42 -10.13
CA GLN A 612 -8.46 -7.23 -11.54
C GLN A 612 -7.28 -6.25 -11.69
N ALA A 613 -7.36 -5.09 -11.04
CA ALA A 613 -6.32 -4.07 -11.10
C ALA A 613 -4.95 -4.57 -10.60
N GLN A 614 -4.94 -5.42 -9.56
CA GLN A 614 -3.69 -5.99 -9.02
C GLN A 614 -3.12 -7.06 -9.96
N LYS A 615 -3.98 -7.87 -10.58
CA LYS A 615 -3.58 -8.88 -11.57
C LYS A 615 -2.96 -8.23 -12.81
N VAL A 616 -3.62 -7.20 -13.34
CA VAL A 616 -3.15 -6.41 -14.48
C VAL A 616 -1.85 -5.68 -14.17
N ALA A 617 -1.76 -5.02 -13.01
CA ALA A 617 -0.51 -4.39 -12.57
C ALA A 617 0.65 -5.41 -12.46
N SER A 618 0.35 -6.66 -12.08
CA SER A 618 1.36 -7.72 -12.02
C SER A 618 1.82 -8.14 -13.41
N ILE A 619 0.92 -8.18 -14.40
CA ILE A 619 1.24 -8.46 -15.81
C ILE A 619 2.16 -7.36 -16.35
N ASN A 620 1.73 -6.09 -16.27
CA ASN A 620 2.50 -4.95 -16.79
C ASN A 620 3.90 -4.89 -16.18
N ALA A 621 4.00 -4.99 -14.85
CA ALA A 621 5.28 -4.95 -14.15
C ALA A 621 6.20 -6.14 -14.51
N THR A 622 5.63 -7.34 -14.73
CA THR A 622 6.43 -8.53 -15.08
C THR A 622 6.98 -8.42 -16.50
N VAL A 623 6.18 -7.97 -17.47
CA VAL A 623 6.63 -7.79 -18.86
C VAL A 623 7.67 -6.68 -18.96
N GLN A 624 7.43 -5.53 -18.31
CA GLN A 624 8.40 -4.43 -18.25
C GLN A 624 9.75 -4.88 -17.68
N LEU A 625 9.74 -5.69 -16.60
CA LEU A 625 10.96 -6.23 -16.03
C LEU A 625 11.66 -7.20 -17.00
N LEU A 626 10.92 -8.12 -17.64
CA LEU A 626 11.48 -9.06 -18.61
C LEU A 626 12.10 -8.32 -19.81
N HIS A 627 11.41 -7.32 -20.33
CA HIS A 627 11.87 -6.50 -21.45
C HIS A 627 13.12 -5.71 -21.07
N HIS A 628 13.12 -5.05 -19.90
CA HIS A 628 14.30 -4.34 -19.39
C HIS A 628 15.52 -5.27 -19.24
N LEU A 629 15.33 -6.47 -18.69
CA LEU A 629 16.43 -7.45 -18.58
C LEU A 629 16.94 -7.90 -19.95
N HIS A 630 16.02 -8.14 -20.90
CA HIS A 630 16.38 -8.53 -22.26
C HIS A 630 17.21 -7.44 -22.96
N MET A 631 16.76 -6.19 -22.89
CA MET A 631 17.43 -5.04 -23.53
C MET A 631 18.75 -4.66 -22.85
N SER A 632 18.81 -4.70 -21.51
CA SER A 632 19.99 -4.24 -20.76
C SER A 632 21.13 -5.25 -20.67
N THR A 633 20.84 -6.55 -20.80
CA THR A 633 21.84 -7.62 -20.63
C THR A 633 22.05 -8.48 -21.87
N GLU A 634 21.29 -8.22 -22.95
CA GLU A 634 21.28 -9.02 -24.18
C GLU A 634 21.02 -10.52 -23.93
N VAL A 635 20.37 -10.87 -22.81
CA VAL A 635 20.09 -12.26 -22.49
C VAL A 635 18.99 -12.80 -23.38
N GLN A 636 19.27 -13.94 -24.02
CA GLN A 636 18.28 -14.73 -24.73
C GLN A 636 17.33 -15.40 -23.73
N ILE A 637 16.10 -14.86 -23.60
CA ILE A 637 15.09 -15.33 -22.64
C ILE A 637 14.81 -16.84 -22.82
N LYS A 638 14.61 -17.32 -24.06
CA LYS A 638 14.31 -18.73 -24.37
C LYS A 638 15.35 -19.70 -23.81
N SER A 639 16.64 -19.34 -23.89
CA SER A 639 17.74 -20.16 -23.36
C SER A 639 17.66 -20.40 -21.84
N LYS A 640 17.09 -19.45 -21.10
CA LYS A 640 16.96 -19.49 -19.63
C LYS A 640 15.76 -20.30 -19.15
N LEU A 641 14.83 -20.64 -20.04
CA LEU A 641 13.61 -21.36 -19.71
C LEU A 641 13.84 -22.84 -19.43
N ASN A 642 14.94 -23.42 -19.94
CA ASN A 642 15.27 -24.84 -19.78
C ASN A 642 15.42 -25.28 -18.30
N ASN A 643 15.73 -24.34 -17.41
CA ASN A 643 15.87 -24.61 -15.98
C ASN A 643 14.53 -24.56 -15.21
N THR A 644 13.41 -24.26 -15.88
CA THR A 644 12.09 -24.14 -15.26
C THR A 644 11.11 -25.10 -15.92
N LEU A 645 10.51 -25.98 -15.14
CA LEU A 645 9.52 -26.94 -15.62
C LEU A 645 8.34 -26.21 -16.27
N GLY A 646 8.04 -26.54 -17.53
CA GLY A 646 6.98 -25.87 -18.31
C GLY A 646 7.30 -24.43 -18.72
N GLY A 647 8.54 -23.96 -18.53
CA GLY A 647 8.92 -22.58 -18.83
C GLY A 647 8.76 -22.18 -20.29
N GLN A 648 9.14 -23.07 -21.23
CA GLN A 648 8.97 -22.84 -22.67
C GLN A 648 7.49 -22.74 -23.07
N HIS A 649 6.66 -23.68 -22.61
CA HIS A 649 5.22 -23.64 -22.86
C HIS A 649 4.58 -22.37 -22.26
N ALA A 650 4.93 -22.04 -21.01
CA ALA A 650 4.46 -20.82 -20.36
C ALA A 650 4.87 -19.55 -21.14
N PHE A 651 6.10 -19.53 -21.70
CA PHE A 651 6.58 -18.44 -22.54
C PHE A 651 5.70 -18.26 -23.78
N HIS A 652 5.54 -19.30 -24.59
CA HIS A 652 4.74 -19.22 -25.81
C HIS A 652 3.29 -18.81 -25.51
N VAL A 653 2.64 -19.43 -24.52
CA VAL A 653 1.24 -19.10 -24.21
C VAL A 653 1.10 -17.67 -23.70
N SER A 654 1.96 -17.22 -22.78
CA SER A 654 1.83 -15.88 -22.20
C SER A 654 2.22 -14.77 -23.17
N MET A 655 3.34 -14.91 -23.89
CA MET A 655 3.81 -13.89 -24.82
C MET A 655 2.91 -13.77 -26.04
N THR A 656 2.44 -14.88 -26.62
CA THR A 656 1.48 -14.84 -27.73
C THR A 656 0.17 -14.17 -27.30
N ARG A 657 -0.40 -14.53 -26.15
CA ARG A 657 -1.63 -13.88 -25.68
C ARG A 657 -1.49 -12.37 -25.50
N LEU A 658 -0.34 -11.91 -24.99
CA LEU A 658 -0.10 -10.48 -24.81
C LEU A 658 0.21 -9.76 -26.13
N ALA A 659 0.99 -10.37 -27.01
CA ALA A 659 1.35 -9.78 -28.30
C ALA A 659 0.14 -9.59 -29.23
N PHE A 660 -0.86 -10.46 -29.13
CA PHE A 660 -2.11 -10.39 -29.91
C PHE A 660 -3.32 -9.93 -29.06
N SER A 661 -3.09 -9.41 -27.86
CA SER A 661 -4.16 -8.87 -27.02
C SER A 661 -4.65 -7.53 -27.58
N GLU A 662 -5.95 -7.29 -27.52
CA GLU A 662 -6.56 -5.99 -27.81
C GLU A 662 -6.77 -5.14 -26.54
N GLY A 663 -6.44 -5.69 -25.36
CA GLY A 663 -6.59 -5.01 -24.07
C GLY A 663 -8.04 -4.77 -23.67
N LEU A 664 -8.97 -5.60 -24.14
CA LEU A 664 -10.42 -5.43 -23.94
C LEU A 664 -10.97 -6.32 -22.83
N VAL A 665 -12.00 -5.83 -22.13
CA VAL A 665 -12.83 -6.55 -21.14
C VAL A 665 -12.03 -7.23 -20.01
N LEU A 666 -11.54 -8.45 -20.24
CA LEU A 666 -10.77 -9.23 -19.28
C LEU A 666 -9.30 -8.81 -19.23
N GLU A 667 -8.80 -8.19 -20.30
CA GLU A 667 -7.43 -7.70 -20.45
C GLU A 667 -7.37 -6.16 -20.34
N ALA A 668 -8.49 -5.54 -19.94
CA ALA A 668 -8.58 -4.11 -19.71
C ALA A 668 -7.54 -3.61 -18.69
N GLY A 669 -6.73 -2.64 -19.11
CA GLY A 669 -5.66 -2.03 -18.32
C GLY A 669 -4.27 -2.61 -18.58
N ILE A 670 -4.13 -3.62 -19.45
CA ILE A 670 -2.83 -3.98 -20.00
C ILE A 670 -2.40 -2.83 -20.92
N ASP A 671 -1.22 -2.26 -20.66
CA ASP A 671 -0.75 -1.08 -21.39
C ASP A 671 -0.38 -1.46 -22.83
N ALA A 672 -0.66 -0.58 -23.80
CA ALA A 672 -0.29 -0.81 -25.20
C ALA A 672 1.23 -1.05 -25.36
N GLU A 673 2.04 -0.26 -24.65
CA GLU A 673 3.49 -0.44 -24.61
C GLU A 673 3.90 -1.83 -24.10
N VAL A 674 3.12 -2.41 -23.17
CA VAL A 674 3.37 -3.75 -22.64
C VAL A 674 3.10 -4.83 -23.69
N MET A 675 2.09 -4.62 -24.53
CA MET A 675 1.79 -5.52 -25.65
C MET A 675 2.89 -5.45 -26.71
N ASP A 676 3.38 -4.25 -27.04
CA ASP A 676 4.52 -4.06 -27.95
C ASP A 676 5.80 -4.72 -27.40
N MET A 677 6.12 -4.50 -26.11
CA MET A 677 7.26 -5.16 -25.44
C MET A 677 7.14 -6.69 -25.48
N ALA A 678 5.94 -7.24 -25.32
CA ALA A 678 5.71 -8.69 -25.40
C ALA A 678 5.91 -9.21 -26.83
N HIS A 679 5.49 -8.43 -27.85
CA HIS A 679 5.70 -8.74 -29.25
C HIS A 679 7.20 -8.74 -29.61
N ASP A 680 7.97 -7.75 -29.13
CA ASP A 680 9.42 -7.68 -29.34
C ASP A 680 10.14 -8.89 -28.71
N ILE A 681 9.83 -9.22 -27.45
CA ILE A 681 10.36 -10.40 -26.77
C ILE A 681 9.99 -11.70 -27.52
N LEU A 682 8.77 -11.79 -28.04
CA LEU A 682 8.29 -12.97 -28.74
C LEU A 682 9.04 -13.15 -30.07
N ASN A 683 9.23 -12.09 -30.84
CA ASN A 683 9.94 -12.12 -32.12
C ASN A 683 11.40 -12.56 -31.95
N ASP A 684 12.10 -12.02 -30.95
CA ASP A 684 13.49 -12.40 -30.66
C ASP A 684 13.60 -13.83 -30.08
N GLY A 685 12.50 -14.35 -29.52
CA GLY A 685 12.41 -15.69 -28.96
C GLY A 685 12.01 -16.79 -29.97
N MET A 686 11.41 -16.43 -31.11
CA MET A 686 10.90 -17.39 -32.09
C MET A 686 11.92 -17.69 -33.20
N GLY A 687 11.98 -18.96 -33.60
CA GLY A 687 12.62 -19.32 -34.87
C GLY A 687 11.73 -18.91 -36.07
N PRO A 688 12.29 -18.81 -37.29
CA PRO A 688 11.52 -18.46 -38.47
C PRO A 688 10.35 -19.42 -38.73
N GLU A 689 10.56 -20.73 -38.52
CA GLU A 689 9.51 -21.75 -38.68
C GLU A 689 8.40 -21.64 -37.61
N GLU A 690 8.77 -21.36 -36.36
CA GLU A 690 7.79 -21.18 -35.26
C GLU A 690 6.95 -19.91 -35.47
N GLY A 691 7.55 -18.84 -36.03
CA GLY A 691 6.85 -17.60 -36.34
C GLY A 691 5.81 -17.77 -37.46
N ASP A 692 6.14 -18.55 -38.49
CA ASP A 692 5.23 -18.86 -39.61
C ASP A 692 4.03 -19.71 -39.13
N GLU A 693 4.24 -20.69 -38.25
CA GLU A 693 3.17 -21.46 -37.64
C GLU A 693 2.25 -20.59 -36.78
N LEU A 694 2.82 -19.64 -36.03
CA LEU A 694 2.05 -18.75 -35.17
C LEU A 694 1.17 -17.79 -35.98
N MET A 695 1.70 -17.29 -37.10
CA MET A 695 0.97 -16.41 -38.03
C MET A 695 -0.20 -17.14 -38.72
N GLN A 696 -0.09 -18.46 -38.93
CA GLN A 696 -1.20 -19.27 -39.44
C GLN A 696 -2.33 -19.43 -38.43
N VAL A 697 -2.01 -19.53 -37.13
CA VAL A 697 -3.02 -19.69 -36.06
C VAL A 697 -3.67 -18.36 -35.67
N PHE A 698 -2.91 -17.27 -35.71
CA PHE A 698 -3.36 -15.92 -35.42
C PHE A 698 -3.19 -15.01 -36.65
N PRO A 699 -4.03 -15.16 -37.69
CA PRO A 699 -3.99 -14.24 -38.82
C PRO A 699 -4.34 -12.84 -38.29
N SER A 700 -3.36 -11.94 -38.30
CA SER A 700 -3.54 -10.55 -37.88
C SER A 700 -4.75 -9.96 -38.59
N GLY A 701 -5.74 -9.48 -37.83
CA GLY A 701 -7.03 -8.96 -38.32
C GLY A 701 -6.95 -7.71 -39.21
N ASN A 702 -5.74 -7.27 -39.60
CA ASN A 702 -5.50 -6.16 -40.52
C ASN A 702 -5.19 -6.60 -41.96
N SER A 703 -5.39 -7.87 -42.30
CA SER A 703 -5.31 -8.38 -43.69
C SER A 703 -6.65 -8.89 -44.22
N ALA A 704 -7.72 -8.11 -44.00
CA ALA A 704 -8.98 -8.22 -44.71
C ALA A 704 -9.42 -6.85 -45.23
#